data_AF-A0A2P6V735-F1
#
_entry.id   AF-A0A2P6V735-F1
#
_cell.length_a   1.000
_cell.length_b   1.000
_cell.length_c   1.000
_cell.angle_alpha   90.00
_cell.angle_beta   90.00
_cell.angle_gamma   90.00
#
_symmetry.space_group_name_H-M   'P 1'
#
loop_
_entity.id
_entity.type
_entity.pdbx_description
1 polymer ?
#
loop_
_entity_poly.entity_id
_entity_poly.type
_entity_poly.pdbx_seq_one_letter_code
_entity_poly.pdbx_strand_id
1 'polypeptide(L)'
;MAQLAQLGRLVLSPFTASASWYNRTAQSHPFTVGVVTTGVKTSAADIFAQKVVEGREDFDYTRHAAFCAFGFTYLGGFQYWLYNVKFTQWCGALTRTFGHKATAPIKTFIDQGIHHPLLYFPTFFAIKAGVSGQPLSSAVDKYQSEIWDSLKALWMVWVPAQFVNFAFVPRHLRIPYVAAVSFGWTVILSVMQGKFDAAIAQRKAVVGVAGAGGGAAGAVAVAQAAAEAAAGGAAKAPAAPSLLPAAAAAVVQQQAATPAAAAAGSGSATSTHLVRGLPTSPLVAAAVAEAPRQQAAAVKDALWPGPDSGGSIGALPQLMTWPSSAATFAFENATWLAVEMDGSLEGLPQASQQFRQAFGSFPRSRILFELDGEPAGGLTLGGNSSVQTWRKEGLGPGPHQLRATKVSHTRFGAAWLRGIRLSPGGHLLLPPPSPGSASGRRVLFVGDSITLGSGAGGVPTCSGNPLADTNSELAFGPLLAQRYGADFQLLAWGGAPMVKHTNSRNPHWTEEQKDLALPGMIRLLRRTNAHDPAPTYRAADWEPQVVVLAAGINDFFGTAVGTDDASPHFLRVQPGPAGPGTMAEWVDGYEALVREIRGIYPGAAVITMAWPLEVPLAGLHPLERVIPYLQFLAGAASRLQQAAIPNTFFLQLDGTEFAATDHCAMHPAGRIHGQAPLPAMMGWMEKWPSQPGRGARRNPCTAAAAASRVLLAATALLAILSSSRLTSVDAANTDPRVRLDGRFVPGPDDGATGGLPQLMTWPSSAATLAFSGAASVTVVLDGRLEALPSPDREYSELFRVGVFPTCAFQFEVDGVLVGSNQTTPGQPVLTWTHEGLSAGEHTLTVHKVSEPRAGAAWLQTVGLPPGGRFLPPPPSRGARTGRRLLFLGDSYTVGAGNVGPPGCRSPHRLTSATDSLQSYGPLVARHYQANFQHLAWSGAGLAVWPKERLPELQPAQARKASPRMFELLSRSDALDPDSRHNDSSWQPQVVVMAGGTNDFHEWTLSDDKKVQPFRNAPPTLQLWLAEFEALVRDIRATHPAAALVVMTWPLEVQLQLYTRPLHAKTLPQTAFYLQYMAAAATRLQQAALPNTFFLQLDGAAMNGSAFCLAHPDAAAHAAAARQLVRFIDGAVPAFAA
;
A
#
# COMPACT_ATOMS: atom_id res chain seq x y z
N MET A 1 -53.71 -20.83 12.41
CA MET A 1 -53.74 -19.41 12.83
C MET A 1 -54.12 -19.23 14.30
N ALA A 2 -55.27 -19.72 14.79
CA ALA A 2 -55.67 -19.58 16.20
C ALA A 2 -54.70 -20.22 17.21
N GLN A 3 -54.13 -21.39 16.89
CA GLN A 3 -53.11 -22.07 17.72
C GLN A 3 -51.76 -21.32 17.75
N LEU A 4 -51.35 -20.70 16.64
CA LEU A 4 -50.15 -19.84 16.58
C LEU A 4 -50.33 -18.55 17.40
N ALA A 5 -51.54 -17.96 17.39
CA ALA A 5 -51.87 -16.83 18.23
C ALA A 5 -51.92 -17.19 19.73
N GLN A 6 -52.30 -18.44 20.06
CA GLN A 6 -52.32 -18.94 21.44
C GLN A 6 -50.91 -19.27 21.95
N LEU A 7 -50.06 -19.87 21.12
CA LEU A 7 -48.64 -20.07 21.40
C LEU A 7 -47.92 -18.72 21.57
N GLY A 8 -48.21 -17.76 20.70
CA GLY A 8 -47.70 -16.39 20.81
C GLY A 8 -48.13 -15.70 22.11
N ARG A 9 -49.38 -15.87 22.55
CA ARG A 9 -49.84 -15.35 23.85
C ARG A 9 -49.16 -16.05 25.02
N LEU A 10 -48.95 -17.37 24.98
CA LEU A 10 -48.27 -18.10 26.04
C LEU A 10 -46.80 -17.68 26.16
N VAL A 11 -46.08 -17.59 25.03
CA VAL A 11 -44.68 -17.15 24.98
C VAL A 11 -44.53 -15.68 25.41
N LEU A 12 -45.45 -14.79 25.03
CA LEU A 12 -45.40 -13.36 25.37
C LEU A 12 -46.01 -13.03 26.74
N SER A 13 -46.82 -13.91 27.33
CA SER A 13 -47.48 -13.68 28.63
C SER A 13 -46.52 -13.39 29.79
N PRO A 14 -45.41 -14.13 30.01
CA PRO A 14 -44.48 -13.79 31.09
C PRO A 14 -43.81 -12.43 30.86
N PHE A 15 -43.44 -12.11 29.61
CA PHE A 15 -42.80 -10.84 29.28
C PHE A 15 -43.76 -9.65 29.42
N THR A 16 -45.02 -9.81 29.00
CA THR A 16 -46.05 -8.78 29.16
C THR A 16 -46.46 -8.61 30.61
N ALA A 17 -46.49 -9.68 31.43
CA ALA A 17 -46.72 -9.62 32.87
C ALA A 17 -45.58 -8.89 33.60
N SER A 18 -44.31 -9.23 33.32
CA SER A 18 -43.13 -8.57 33.88
C SER A 18 -43.03 -7.10 33.46
N ALA A 19 -43.28 -6.78 32.18
CA ALA A 19 -43.29 -5.40 31.68
C ALA A 19 -44.42 -4.58 32.32
N SER A 20 -45.60 -5.18 32.48
CA SER A 20 -46.74 -4.52 33.13
C SER A 20 -46.50 -4.30 34.63
N TRP A 21 -45.90 -5.27 35.32
CA TRP A 21 -45.48 -5.11 36.71
C TRP A 21 -44.43 -4.00 36.85
N TYR A 22 -43.37 -4.04 36.04
CA TYR A 22 -42.30 -3.05 36.07
C TYR A 22 -42.84 -1.65 35.79
N ASN A 23 -43.71 -1.49 34.79
CA ASN A 23 -44.35 -0.22 34.48
C ASN A 23 -45.23 0.28 35.63
N ARG A 24 -46.06 -0.57 36.26
CA ARG A 24 -46.86 -0.19 37.44
C ARG A 24 -45.98 0.25 38.61
N THR A 25 -44.93 -0.51 38.91
CA THR A 25 -43.99 -0.18 40.00
C THR A 25 -43.24 1.11 39.69
N ALA A 26 -42.83 1.34 38.44
CA ALA A 26 -42.20 2.59 38.00
C ALA A 26 -43.17 3.77 38.08
N GLN A 27 -44.47 3.58 37.86
CA GLN A 27 -45.47 4.64 38.06
C GLN A 27 -45.66 5.00 39.53
N SER A 28 -45.71 4.01 40.43
CA SER A 28 -45.89 4.23 41.87
C SER A 28 -44.64 4.73 42.59
N HIS A 29 -43.45 4.28 42.17
CA HIS A 29 -42.17 4.58 42.81
C HIS A 29 -41.09 4.98 41.78
N PRO A 30 -41.30 6.03 40.97
CA PRO A 30 -40.46 6.34 39.80
C PRO A 30 -39.01 6.67 40.14
N PHE A 31 -38.76 7.35 41.27
CA PHE A 31 -37.41 7.66 41.74
C PHE A 31 -36.66 6.39 42.16
N THR A 32 -37.25 5.61 43.06
CA THR A 32 -36.67 4.37 43.58
C THR A 32 -36.39 3.38 42.44
N VAL A 33 -37.34 3.19 41.52
CA VAL A 33 -37.16 2.32 40.36
C VAL A 33 -36.06 2.83 39.44
N GLY A 34 -35.98 4.15 39.18
CA GLY A 34 -34.91 4.74 38.40
C GLY A 34 -33.52 4.47 39.00
N VAL A 35 -33.36 4.74 40.30
CA VAL A 35 -32.11 4.55 41.05
C VAL A 35 -31.67 3.09 41.09
N VAL A 36 -32.59 2.18 41.41
CA VAL A 36 -32.30 0.74 41.45
C VAL A 36 -31.93 0.24 40.05
N THR A 37 -32.64 0.67 39.01
CA THR A 37 -32.39 0.23 37.64
C THR A 37 -31.03 0.68 37.14
N THR A 38 -30.63 1.93 37.37
CA THR A 38 -29.30 2.42 36.93
C THR A 38 -28.17 1.80 37.74
N GLY A 39 -28.36 1.59 39.04
CA GLY A 39 -27.38 0.91 39.90
C GLY A 39 -27.16 -0.55 39.50
N VAL A 40 -28.24 -1.33 39.35
CA VAL A 40 -28.16 -2.73 38.88
C VAL A 40 -27.55 -2.80 37.49
N LYS A 41 -27.94 -1.89 36.58
CA LYS A 41 -27.41 -1.83 35.22
C LYS A 41 -25.91 -1.57 35.17
N THR A 42 -25.42 -0.59 35.92
CA THR A 42 -23.98 -0.26 35.95
C THR A 42 -23.16 -1.36 36.60
N SER A 43 -23.69 -1.98 37.67
CA SER A 43 -23.10 -3.18 38.28
C SER A 43 -23.01 -4.34 37.27
N ALA A 44 -24.11 -4.67 36.59
CA ALA A 44 -24.14 -5.75 35.61
C ALA A 44 -23.22 -5.49 34.40
N ALA A 45 -23.17 -4.25 33.90
CA ALA A 45 -22.29 -3.86 32.80
C ALA A 45 -20.81 -4.00 33.17
N ASP A 46 -20.44 -3.62 34.39
CA ASP A 46 -19.05 -3.74 34.86
C ASP A 46 -18.67 -5.20 35.16
N ILE A 47 -19.57 -6.01 35.74
CA ILE A 47 -19.35 -7.46 35.90
C ILE A 47 -19.16 -8.13 34.54
N PHE A 48 -20.00 -7.80 33.56
CA PHE A 48 -19.88 -8.32 32.20
C PHE A 48 -18.57 -7.89 31.54
N ALA A 49 -18.18 -6.62 31.69
CA ALA A 49 -16.90 -6.12 31.19
C ALA A 49 -15.72 -6.87 31.82
N GLN A 50 -15.69 -7.02 33.15
CA GLN A 50 -14.56 -7.65 33.85
C GLN A 50 -14.49 -9.17 33.61
N LYS A 51 -15.62 -9.89 33.67
CA LYS A 51 -15.64 -11.36 33.60
C LYS A 51 -15.81 -11.92 32.19
N VAL A 52 -16.59 -11.27 31.33
CA VAL A 52 -16.89 -11.79 29.98
C VAL A 52 -16.01 -11.14 28.92
N VAL A 53 -15.78 -9.83 29.01
CA VAL A 53 -14.98 -9.11 27.99
C VAL A 53 -13.49 -9.14 28.28
N GLU A 54 -13.08 -8.89 29.53
CA GLU A 54 -11.67 -8.87 29.95
C GLU A 54 -11.16 -10.24 30.42
N GLY A 55 -12.06 -11.16 30.83
CA GLY A 55 -11.70 -12.49 31.30
C GLY A 55 -10.87 -12.50 32.60
N ARG A 56 -11.03 -11.50 33.48
CA ARG A 56 -10.24 -11.39 34.72
C ARG A 56 -10.55 -12.52 35.70
N GLU A 57 -9.51 -13.21 36.20
CA GLU A 57 -9.63 -14.20 37.27
C GLU A 57 -10.05 -13.54 38.60
N ASP A 58 -9.39 -12.45 38.99
CA ASP A 58 -9.71 -11.65 40.18
C ASP A 58 -10.72 -10.52 39.88
N PHE A 59 -11.62 -10.24 40.83
CA PHE A 59 -12.65 -9.21 40.68
C PHE A 59 -12.20 -7.87 41.27
N ASP A 60 -12.26 -6.79 40.47
CA ASP A 60 -11.85 -5.45 40.89
C ASP A 60 -13.00 -4.73 41.62
N TYR A 61 -13.05 -4.94 42.94
CA TYR A 61 -14.09 -4.39 43.81
C TYR A 61 -14.05 -2.85 43.87
N THR A 62 -12.89 -2.22 43.70
CA THR A 62 -12.75 -0.76 43.76
C THR A 62 -13.34 -0.11 42.52
N ARG A 63 -13.03 -0.64 41.33
CA ARG A 63 -13.69 -0.26 40.07
C ARG A 63 -15.18 -0.53 40.12
N HIS A 64 -15.58 -1.69 40.64
CA HIS A 64 -16.99 -2.04 40.75
C HIS A 64 -17.76 -1.09 41.66
N ALA A 65 -17.19 -0.74 42.81
CA ALA A 65 -17.76 0.24 43.73
C ALA A 65 -17.92 1.62 43.09
N ALA A 66 -16.98 2.04 42.22
CA ALA A 66 -17.06 3.30 41.49
C ALA A 66 -18.22 3.33 40.48
N PHE A 67 -18.39 2.27 39.68
CA PHE A 67 -19.50 2.17 38.73
C PHE A 67 -20.85 2.09 39.44
N CYS A 68 -20.93 1.35 40.55
CA CYS A 68 -22.11 1.32 41.41
C CYS A 68 -22.41 2.70 41.99
N ALA A 69 -21.42 3.38 42.58
CA ALA A 69 -21.58 4.73 43.14
C ALA A 69 -22.08 5.71 42.07
N PHE A 70 -21.48 5.72 40.89
CA PHE A 70 -21.90 6.56 39.76
C PHE A 70 -23.32 6.21 39.27
N GLY A 71 -23.66 4.91 39.22
CA GLY A 71 -24.97 4.42 38.80
C GLY A 71 -26.11 4.79 39.75
N PHE A 72 -25.91 4.63 41.06
CA PHE A 72 -26.93 4.95 42.06
C PHE A 72 -27.07 6.47 42.26
N THR A 73 -25.95 7.20 42.33
CA THR A 73 -25.98 8.64 42.69
C THR A 73 -26.20 9.54 41.48
N TYR A 74 -25.37 9.43 40.44
CA TYR A 74 -25.39 10.36 39.32
C TYR A 74 -26.47 10.00 38.29
N LEU A 75 -26.45 8.75 37.79
CA LEU A 75 -27.43 8.31 36.79
C LEU A 75 -28.82 8.11 37.41
N GLY A 76 -28.88 7.52 38.61
CA GLY A 76 -30.13 7.24 39.30
C GLY A 76 -30.73 8.46 39.99
N GLY A 77 -29.91 9.23 40.71
CA GLY A 77 -30.35 10.37 41.51
C GLY A 77 -30.39 11.68 40.72
N PHE A 78 -29.22 12.16 40.30
CA PHE A 78 -29.08 13.48 39.67
C PHE A 78 -29.78 13.56 38.31
N GLN A 79 -29.56 12.60 37.40
CA GLN A 79 -30.23 12.60 36.10
C GLN A 79 -31.75 12.42 36.22
N TYR A 80 -32.23 11.64 37.20
CA TYR A 80 -33.66 11.57 37.48
C TYR A 80 -34.21 12.95 37.85
N TRP A 81 -33.58 13.63 38.81
CA TRP A 81 -33.99 14.98 39.19
C TRP A 81 -33.94 15.95 38.01
N LEU A 82 -32.89 15.88 37.18
CA LEU A 82 -32.74 16.75 36.02
C LEU A 82 -33.86 16.50 34.97
N TYR A 83 -34.06 15.26 34.55
CA TYR A 83 -34.99 14.92 33.46
C TYR A 83 -36.45 14.90 33.89
N ASN A 84 -36.71 14.48 35.12
CA ASN A 84 -38.07 14.32 35.63
C ASN A 84 -38.52 15.48 36.49
N VAL A 85 -37.65 16.35 37.03
CA VAL A 85 -38.09 17.52 37.82
C VAL A 85 -37.72 18.82 37.14
N LYS A 86 -36.46 19.05 36.81
CA LYS A 86 -36.01 20.35 36.28
C LYS A 86 -36.42 20.60 34.84
N PHE A 87 -36.31 19.63 33.95
CA PHE A 87 -36.77 19.80 32.57
C PHE A 87 -38.28 19.98 32.46
N THR A 88 -39.05 19.45 33.42
CA THR A 88 -40.49 19.74 33.51
C THR A 88 -40.79 21.14 34.03
N GLN A 89 -39.96 21.68 34.94
CA GLN A 89 -40.09 23.05 35.46
C GLN A 89 -39.64 24.08 34.41
N TRP A 90 -38.42 23.95 33.88
CA TRP A 90 -37.81 24.89 32.93
C TRP A 90 -38.53 24.93 31.60
N CYS A 91 -38.92 23.78 31.06
CA CYS A 91 -39.62 23.73 29.78
C CYS A 91 -41.14 23.64 29.95
N GLY A 92 -41.69 23.78 31.15
CA GLY A 92 -43.11 23.54 31.45
C GLY A 92 -44.05 24.55 30.77
N ALA A 93 -43.68 25.83 30.73
CA ALA A 93 -44.42 26.85 29.98
C ALA A 93 -44.41 26.53 28.47
N LEU A 94 -43.21 26.28 27.93
CA LEU A 94 -43.02 25.96 26.51
C LEU A 94 -43.74 24.68 26.09
N THR A 95 -43.76 23.67 26.97
CA THR A 95 -44.42 22.38 26.71
C THR A 95 -45.95 22.53 26.70
N ARG A 96 -46.52 23.44 27.51
CA ARG A 96 -47.95 23.78 27.48
C ARG A 96 -48.35 24.50 26.20
N THR A 97 -47.48 25.36 25.67
CA THR A 97 -47.76 26.14 24.45
C THR A 97 -47.58 25.34 23.16
N PHE A 98 -46.50 24.56 23.05
CA PHE A 98 -46.12 23.89 21.78
C PHE A 98 -46.28 22.36 21.81
N GLY A 99 -46.62 21.79 22.97
CA GLY A 99 -46.77 20.34 23.15
C GLY A 99 -45.48 19.60 23.46
N HIS A 100 -45.63 18.36 23.94
CA HIS A 100 -44.52 17.52 24.42
C HIS A 100 -43.48 17.18 23.34
N LYS A 101 -43.93 16.87 22.12
CA LYS A 101 -43.03 16.49 21.01
C LYS A 101 -42.25 17.68 20.44
N ALA A 102 -42.87 18.85 20.31
CA ALA A 102 -42.22 20.05 19.78
C ALA A 102 -41.15 20.63 20.72
N THR A 103 -41.23 20.35 22.02
CA THR A 103 -40.21 20.78 23.00
C THR A 103 -39.08 19.77 23.22
N ALA A 104 -39.13 18.59 22.58
CA ALA A 104 -38.10 17.56 22.69
C ALA A 104 -36.73 17.99 22.11
N PRO A 105 -36.63 18.70 20.96
CA PRO A 105 -35.35 19.21 20.47
C PRO A 105 -34.65 20.14 21.47
N ILE A 106 -35.41 20.99 22.15
CA ILE A 106 -34.88 21.98 23.10
C ILE A 106 -34.35 21.28 24.35
N LYS A 107 -35.08 20.31 24.90
CA LYS A 107 -34.61 19.48 26.03
C LYS A 107 -33.38 18.67 25.66
N THR A 108 -33.34 18.13 24.43
CA THR A 108 -32.18 17.41 23.89
C THR A 108 -30.98 18.34 23.74
N PHE A 109 -31.17 19.56 23.26
CA PHE A 109 -30.09 20.54 23.16
C PHE A 109 -29.55 20.96 24.52
N ILE A 110 -30.40 21.22 25.51
CA ILE A 110 -29.97 21.53 26.89
C ILE A 110 -29.20 20.35 27.48
N ASP A 111 -29.68 19.12 27.26
CA ASP A 111 -29.02 17.93 27.76
C ASP A 111 -27.65 17.70 27.09
N GLN A 112 -27.60 17.73 25.77
CA GLN A 112 -26.42 17.34 24.99
C GLN A 112 -25.40 18.49 24.84
N GLY A 113 -25.87 19.74 24.80
CA GLY A 113 -25.06 20.94 24.62
C GLY A 113 -24.64 21.64 25.91
N ILE A 114 -25.32 21.38 27.04
CA ILE A 114 -25.01 22.05 28.31
C ILE A 114 -24.71 21.02 29.41
N HIS A 115 -25.64 20.11 29.71
CA HIS A 115 -25.45 19.14 30.80
C HIS A 115 -24.29 18.16 30.52
N HIS A 116 -24.20 17.58 29.32
CA HIS A 116 -23.15 16.61 29.02
C HIS A 116 -21.73 17.20 29.06
N PRO A 117 -21.45 18.34 28.38
CA PRO A 117 -20.15 18.99 28.46
C PRO A 117 -19.82 19.49 29.87
N LEU A 118 -20.74 20.18 30.53
CA LEU A 118 -20.40 20.97 31.73
C LEU A 118 -20.59 20.22 33.05
N LEU A 119 -21.34 19.12 33.05
CA LEU A 119 -21.70 18.40 34.28
C LEU A 119 -21.40 16.90 34.17
N TYR A 120 -21.82 16.22 33.10
CA TYR A 120 -21.63 14.78 32.96
C TYR A 120 -20.16 14.38 32.86
N PHE A 121 -19.44 14.93 31.88
CA PHE A 121 -18.04 14.57 31.66
C PHE A 121 -17.11 15.03 32.80
N PRO A 122 -17.21 16.26 33.32
CA PRO A 122 -16.40 16.68 34.47
C PRO A 122 -16.62 15.78 35.68
N THR A 123 -17.87 15.42 35.98
CA THR A 123 -18.18 14.53 37.11
C THR A 123 -17.64 13.13 36.88
N PHE A 124 -17.76 12.61 35.65
CA PHE A 124 -17.21 11.31 35.28
C PHE A 124 -15.67 11.27 35.44
N PHE A 125 -14.95 12.27 34.92
CA PHE A 125 -13.49 12.34 35.05
C PHE A 125 -13.04 12.59 36.49
N ALA A 126 -13.79 13.38 37.27
CA ALA A 126 -13.51 13.61 38.69
C ALA A 126 -13.65 12.33 39.52
N ILE A 127 -14.74 11.57 39.32
CA ILE A 127 -14.95 10.29 39.99
C ILE A 127 -13.86 9.30 39.57
N LYS A 128 -13.52 9.25 38.28
CA LYS A 128 -12.42 8.41 37.78
C LYS A 128 -11.09 8.74 38.46
N ALA A 129 -10.72 10.02 38.57
CA ALA A 129 -9.48 10.42 39.23
C ALA A 129 -9.49 10.07 40.72
N GLY A 130 -10.61 10.33 41.42
CA GLY A 130 -10.76 9.99 42.84
C GLY A 130 -10.63 8.49 43.11
N VAL A 131 -11.27 7.66 42.29
CA VAL A 131 -11.22 6.18 42.40
C VAL A 131 -9.83 5.64 42.06
N SER A 132 -9.12 6.28 41.13
CA SER A 132 -7.77 5.89 40.73
C SER A 132 -6.66 6.44 41.65
N GLY A 133 -7.03 7.18 42.72
CA GLY A 133 -6.09 7.84 43.63
C GLY A 133 -5.24 8.93 42.96
N GLN A 134 -5.72 9.51 41.86
CA GLN A 134 -5.03 10.56 41.10
C GLN A 134 -5.50 11.95 41.56
N PRO A 135 -4.63 12.98 41.53
CA PRO A 135 -5.02 14.34 41.87
C PRO A 135 -6.07 14.87 40.88
N LEU A 136 -7.02 15.67 41.39
CA LEU A 136 -8.15 16.19 40.60
C LEU A 136 -7.72 17.05 39.40
N SER A 137 -6.53 17.65 39.45
CA SER A 137 -5.91 18.35 38.31
C SER A 137 -5.79 17.46 37.08
N SER A 138 -5.44 16.17 37.26
CA SER A 138 -5.35 15.22 36.16
C SER A 138 -6.69 14.92 35.48
N ALA A 139 -7.81 15.06 36.22
CA ALA A 139 -9.15 14.96 35.64
C ALA A 139 -9.46 16.18 34.76
N VAL A 140 -8.99 17.37 35.17
CA VAL A 140 -9.17 18.62 34.41
C VAL A 140 -8.35 18.58 33.12
N ASP A 141 -7.10 18.13 33.18
CA ASP A 141 -6.24 18.02 31.99
C ASP A 141 -6.81 17.03 30.96
N LYS A 142 -7.34 15.89 31.44
CA LYS A 142 -8.02 14.91 30.58
C LYS A 142 -9.34 15.43 30.03
N TYR A 143 -10.14 16.10 30.85
CA TYR A 143 -11.36 16.75 30.37
C TYR A 143 -11.02 17.79 29.28
N GLN A 144 -10.05 18.67 29.49
CA GLN A 144 -9.69 19.70 28.51
C GLN A 144 -9.15 19.13 27.19
N SER A 145 -8.41 18.01 27.25
CA SER A 145 -7.81 17.38 26.08
C SER A 145 -8.76 16.45 25.32
N GLU A 146 -9.69 15.77 26.00
CA GLU A 146 -10.52 14.70 25.41
C GLU A 146 -12.01 15.06 25.26
N ILE A 147 -12.48 16.20 25.78
CA ILE A 147 -13.93 16.51 25.85
C ILE A 147 -14.60 16.55 24.48
N TRP A 148 -13.98 17.10 23.44
CA TRP A 148 -14.63 17.25 22.13
C TRP A 148 -14.78 15.93 21.38
N ASP A 149 -13.80 15.03 21.51
CA ASP A 149 -13.89 13.69 20.92
C ASP A 149 -14.86 12.83 21.72
N SER A 150 -14.85 12.96 23.05
CA SER A 150 -15.81 12.32 23.95
C SER A 150 -17.24 12.79 23.65
N LEU A 151 -17.45 14.09 23.38
CA LEU A 151 -18.76 14.65 23.01
C LEU A 151 -19.23 14.20 21.63
N LYS A 152 -18.36 14.15 20.61
CA LYS A 152 -18.76 13.66 19.27
C LYS A 152 -19.21 12.20 19.32
N ALA A 153 -18.44 11.34 20.00
CA ALA A 153 -18.81 9.95 20.21
C ALA A 153 -20.12 9.82 21.01
N LEU A 154 -20.26 10.63 22.06
CA LEU A 154 -21.48 10.67 22.87
C LEU A 154 -22.68 11.14 22.04
N TRP A 155 -22.56 12.18 21.23
CA TRP A 155 -23.66 12.75 20.45
C TRP A 155 -24.19 11.81 19.37
N MET A 156 -23.35 10.96 18.76
CA MET A 156 -23.81 9.95 17.79
C MET A 156 -24.84 8.98 18.39
N VAL A 157 -24.76 8.72 19.69
CA VAL A 157 -25.67 7.81 20.39
C VAL A 157 -26.75 8.57 21.13
N TRP A 158 -26.37 9.63 21.84
CA TRP A 158 -27.21 10.26 22.84
C TRP A 158 -28.09 11.38 22.30
N VAL A 159 -27.72 12.05 21.20
CA VAL A 159 -28.65 12.99 20.53
C VAL A 159 -29.90 12.26 20.02
N PRO A 160 -29.80 11.17 19.23
CA PRO A 160 -31.00 10.45 18.79
C PRO A 160 -31.72 9.78 19.97
N ALA A 161 -30.99 9.18 20.92
CA ALA A 161 -31.60 8.51 22.06
C ALA A 161 -32.37 9.48 22.98
N GLN A 162 -31.83 10.66 23.27
CA GLN A 162 -32.48 11.65 24.14
C GLN A 162 -33.62 12.38 23.45
N PHE A 163 -33.53 12.58 22.14
CA PHE A 163 -34.68 13.03 21.37
C PHE A 163 -35.86 12.07 21.52
N VAL A 164 -35.63 10.76 21.37
CA VAL A 164 -36.65 9.73 21.59
C VAL A 164 -37.15 9.74 23.04
N ASN A 165 -36.25 9.88 24.01
CA ASN A 165 -36.57 9.93 25.44
C ASN A 165 -37.53 11.08 25.78
N PHE A 166 -37.24 12.29 25.29
CA PHE A 166 -38.05 13.47 25.59
C PHE A 166 -39.32 13.58 24.73
N ALA A 167 -39.33 12.98 23.53
CA ALA A 167 -40.47 13.01 22.62
C ALA A 167 -41.51 11.92 22.90
N PHE A 168 -41.09 10.71 23.28
CA PHE A 168 -41.97 9.53 23.30
C PHE A 168 -41.99 8.76 24.62
N VAL A 169 -40.95 8.85 25.45
CA VAL A 169 -40.87 8.05 26.68
C VAL A 169 -41.64 8.72 27.84
N PRO A 170 -42.60 8.01 28.48
CA PRO A 170 -43.32 8.52 29.64
C PRO A 170 -42.36 8.91 30.77
N ARG A 171 -42.71 9.96 31.53
CA ARG A 171 -41.84 10.56 32.57
C ARG A 171 -41.28 9.53 33.56
N HIS A 172 -42.10 8.59 34.02
CA HIS A 172 -41.69 7.56 34.97
C HIS A 172 -40.74 6.50 34.37
N LEU A 173 -40.63 6.39 33.04
CA LEU A 173 -39.77 5.44 32.33
C LEU A 173 -38.50 6.05 31.71
N ARG A 174 -38.31 7.37 31.80
CA ARG A 174 -37.17 8.05 31.14
C ARG A 174 -35.80 7.55 31.61
N ILE A 175 -35.63 7.36 32.92
CA ILE A 175 -34.38 6.84 33.49
C ILE A 175 -34.18 5.36 33.17
N PRO A 176 -35.19 4.48 33.31
CA PRO A 176 -35.13 3.12 32.78
C PRO A 176 -34.75 3.01 31.30
N TYR A 177 -35.30 3.86 30.44
CA TYR A 177 -34.96 3.90 29.01
C TYR A 177 -33.49 4.29 28.79
N VAL A 178 -33.02 5.35 29.45
CA VAL A 178 -31.61 5.77 29.42
C VAL A 178 -30.69 4.67 29.94
N ALA A 179 -31.10 3.94 30.99
CA ALA A 179 -30.36 2.81 31.54
C ALA A 179 -30.20 1.67 30.50
N ALA A 180 -31.28 1.34 29.78
CA ALA A 180 -31.25 0.32 28.73
C ALA A 180 -30.32 0.70 27.56
N VAL A 181 -30.42 1.93 27.04
CA VAL A 181 -29.55 2.41 25.95
C VAL A 181 -28.09 2.51 26.39
N SER A 182 -27.83 2.87 27.65
CA SER A 182 -26.47 3.04 28.18
C SER A 182 -25.75 1.75 28.59
N PHE A 183 -26.37 0.57 28.50
CA PHE A 183 -25.69 -0.68 28.91
C PHE A 183 -24.42 -0.91 28.09
N GLY A 184 -24.50 -0.87 26.76
CA GLY A 184 -23.33 -1.04 25.88
C GLY A 184 -22.28 0.07 26.06
N TRP A 185 -22.72 1.32 26.23
CA TRP A 185 -21.81 2.45 26.51
C TRP A 185 -21.07 2.29 27.84
N THR A 186 -21.72 1.75 28.87
CA THR A 186 -21.10 1.51 30.18
C THR A 186 -20.07 0.38 30.11
N VAL A 187 -20.32 -0.68 29.32
CA VAL A 187 -19.35 -1.76 29.07
C VAL A 187 -18.10 -1.21 28.38
N ILE A 188 -18.26 -0.34 27.37
CA ILE A 188 -17.12 0.30 26.67
C ILE A 188 -16.28 1.15 27.65
N LEU A 189 -16.92 2.02 28.43
CA LEU A 189 -16.21 2.87 29.40
C LEU A 189 -15.50 2.06 30.49
N SER A 190 -16.09 0.94 30.91
CA SER A 190 -15.52 0.00 31.88
C SER A 190 -14.27 -0.69 31.29
N VAL A 191 -14.34 -1.26 30.08
CA VAL A 191 -13.21 -1.90 29.37
C VAL A 191 -12.06 -0.94 29.10
N MET A 192 -12.38 0.32 28.78
CA MET A 192 -11.36 1.35 28.61
C MET A 192 -10.61 1.63 29.91
N GLN A 193 -11.25 1.56 31.08
CA GLN A 193 -10.57 1.77 32.38
C GLN A 193 -9.65 0.60 32.77
N GLY A 194 -10.07 -0.66 32.59
CA GLY A 194 -9.25 -1.84 32.94
C GLY A 194 -7.88 -1.90 32.25
N LYS A 195 -7.78 -1.33 31.04
CA LYS A 195 -6.53 -1.23 30.26
C LYS A 195 -5.61 -0.09 30.74
N PHE A 196 -6.13 0.95 31.39
CA PHE A 196 -5.33 2.06 31.91
C PHE A 196 -4.75 1.78 33.29
N ASP A 197 -5.43 1.01 34.15
CA ASP A 197 -4.91 0.65 35.48
C ASP A 197 -3.70 -0.28 35.39
N ALA A 198 -3.68 -1.19 34.40
CA ALA A 198 -2.51 -2.01 34.08
C ALA A 198 -1.30 -1.17 33.61
N ALA A 199 -1.54 -0.12 32.81
CA ALA A 199 -0.50 0.79 32.32
C ALA A 199 0.04 1.73 33.43
N ILE A 200 -0.81 2.13 34.39
CA ILE A 200 -0.42 2.94 35.54
C ILE A 200 0.32 2.08 36.59
N ALA A 201 -0.09 0.82 36.80
CA ALA A 201 0.63 -0.13 37.64
C ALA A 201 2.04 -0.41 37.08
N GLN A 202 2.17 -0.59 35.76
CA GLN A 202 3.47 -0.70 35.08
C GLN A 202 4.30 0.59 35.22
N ARG A 203 3.70 1.78 35.10
CA ARG A 203 4.42 3.06 35.33
C ARG A 203 4.83 3.27 36.79
N LYS A 204 4.01 2.88 37.78
CA LYS A 204 4.37 2.96 39.21
C LYS A 204 5.47 1.96 39.58
N ALA A 205 5.52 0.78 38.95
CA ALA A 205 6.64 -0.15 39.11
C ALA A 205 7.95 0.40 38.54
N VAL A 206 7.90 1.07 37.38
CA VAL A 206 9.08 1.70 36.75
C VAL A 206 9.54 2.96 37.51
N VAL A 207 8.61 3.78 38.04
CA VAL A 207 8.95 5.00 38.81
C VAL A 207 9.30 4.69 40.27
N GLY A 208 8.76 3.62 40.86
CA GLY A 208 9.13 3.15 42.21
C GLY A 208 10.57 2.65 42.29
N VAL A 209 11.09 2.09 41.19
CA VAL A 209 12.51 1.71 41.05
C VAL A 209 13.41 2.95 40.82
N ALA A 210 12.88 4.02 40.22
CA ALA A 210 13.60 5.26 39.99
C ALA A 210 13.61 6.24 41.19
N GLY A 211 12.80 5.98 42.23
CA GLY A 211 12.61 6.86 43.38
C GLY A 211 13.39 6.50 44.66
N ALA A 212 14.00 5.32 44.73
CA ALA A 212 14.86 4.94 45.85
C ALA A 212 16.34 5.11 45.46
N GLY A 213 16.95 6.19 45.93
CA GLY A 213 18.31 6.58 45.59
C GLY A 213 19.35 5.50 45.89
N GLY A 214 20.20 5.21 44.90
CA GLY A 214 21.40 4.39 45.03
C GLY A 214 22.13 4.38 43.70
N GLY A 215 23.38 4.87 43.67
CA GLY A 215 24.17 5.14 42.48
C GLY A 215 24.52 3.93 41.60
N ALA A 216 25.49 4.13 40.70
CA ALA A 216 25.89 3.29 39.55
C ALA A 216 26.01 1.76 39.73
N ALA A 217 25.87 1.22 40.93
CA ALA A 217 25.70 -0.20 41.21
C ALA A 217 24.27 -0.73 40.92
N GLY A 218 23.22 0.11 41.00
CA GLY A 218 21.83 -0.32 40.78
C GLY A 218 21.49 -0.64 39.32
N ALA A 219 22.12 0.05 38.37
CA ALA A 219 21.96 -0.24 36.94
C ALA A 219 22.57 -1.60 36.55
N VAL A 220 23.61 -2.04 37.27
CA VAL A 220 24.27 -3.34 37.06
C VAL A 220 23.42 -4.48 37.64
N ALA A 221 22.73 -4.26 38.78
CA ALA A 221 21.81 -5.24 39.36
C ALA A 221 20.53 -5.44 38.53
N VAL A 222 19.97 -4.37 37.94
CA VAL A 222 18.80 -4.47 37.04
C VAL A 222 19.19 -5.09 35.69
N ALA A 223 20.40 -4.82 35.19
CA ALA A 223 20.94 -5.50 34.00
C ALA A 223 21.29 -6.97 34.28
N GLN A 224 21.76 -7.32 35.48
CA GLN A 224 22.00 -8.70 35.89
C GLN A 224 20.70 -9.47 36.14
N ALA A 225 19.66 -8.86 36.72
CA ALA A 225 18.35 -9.50 36.88
C ALA A 225 17.62 -9.72 35.53
N ALA A 226 17.79 -8.80 34.58
CA ALA A 226 17.29 -8.97 33.20
C ALA A 226 18.09 -10.04 32.43
N ALA A 227 19.39 -10.19 32.71
CA ALA A 227 20.24 -11.25 32.14
C ALA A 227 19.98 -12.62 32.79
N GLU A 228 19.66 -12.68 34.09
CA GLU A 228 19.30 -13.92 34.79
C GLU A 228 17.88 -14.41 34.42
N ALA A 229 16.93 -13.51 34.16
CA ALA A 229 15.62 -13.87 33.59
C ALA A 229 15.72 -14.38 32.15
N ALA A 230 16.76 -13.97 31.40
CA ALA A 230 17.09 -14.49 30.08
C ALA A 230 17.94 -15.78 30.11
N ALA A 231 18.51 -16.16 31.27
CA ALA A 231 19.39 -17.33 31.42
C ALA A 231 18.79 -18.49 32.26
N GLY A 232 17.66 -18.30 32.95
CA GLY A 232 16.97 -19.30 33.77
C GLY A 232 15.97 -20.17 33.01
N GLY A 233 16.40 -20.87 31.97
CA GLY A 233 15.53 -21.77 31.19
C GLY A 233 16.25 -22.89 30.44
N ALA A 234 17.49 -23.21 30.79
CA ALA A 234 18.13 -24.44 30.34
C ALA A 234 19.13 -24.92 31.40
N ALA A 235 18.83 -26.05 32.05
CA ALA A 235 19.75 -26.72 32.97
C ALA A 235 20.35 -27.98 32.32
N LYS A 236 21.69 -28.04 32.41
CA LYS A 236 22.68 -29.14 32.29
C LYS A 236 23.29 -29.51 30.91
N ALA A 237 24.54 -29.04 30.78
CA ALA A 237 25.63 -29.30 29.81
C ALA A 237 26.39 -30.64 30.11
N PRO A 238 27.51 -31.07 29.45
CA PRO A 238 28.72 -30.31 28.97
C PRO A 238 29.25 -30.76 27.57
N ALA A 239 30.28 -30.23 26.89
CA ALA A 239 31.20 -29.09 26.97
C ALA A 239 31.81 -28.87 25.55
N ALA A 240 32.20 -27.63 25.24
CA ALA A 240 33.02 -27.23 24.08
C ALA A 240 34.52 -27.48 24.37
N PRO A 241 35.45 -27.43 23.37
CA PRO A 241 35.89 -26.17 22.73
C PRO A 241 36.22 -26.36 21.22
N SER A 242 36.60 -25.39 20.38
CA SER A 242 36.47 -23.94 20.22
C SER A 242 37.13 -23.62 18.86
N LEU A 243 36.90 -22.41 18.34
CA LEU A 243 37.71 -21.66 17.35
C LEU A 243 37.48 -21.90 15.83
N LEU A 244 36.83 -20.89 15.24
CA LEU A 244 36.98 -20.37 13.86
C LEU A 244 38.45 -19.92 13.60
N PRO A 245 38.86 -19.43 12.38
CA PRO A 245 38.44 -19.70 10.98
C PRO A 245 39.65 -19.84 10.01
N ALA A 246 39.46 -20.32 8.76
CA ALA A 246 40.10 -19.79 7.53
C ALA A 246 39.98 -20.71 6.28
N ALA A 247 39.62 -20.08 5.16
CA ALA A 247 40.16 -20.21 3.80
C ALA A 247 40.42 -21.58 3.11
N ALA A 248 39.79 -21.70 1.94
CA ALA A 248 40.38 -22.08 0.64
C ALA A 248 41.16 -23.40 0.44
N ALA A 249 40.72 -24.12 -0.60
CA ALA A 249 41.50 -24.88 -1.59
C ALA A 249 42.09 -26.28 -1.22
N ALA A 250 41.78 -27.22 -2.12
CA ALA A 250 42.65 -28.25 -2.70
C ALA A 250 43.04 -29.54 -1.92
N VAL A 251 42.58 -30.68 -2.46
CA VAL A 251 43.38 -31.81 -3.01
C VAL A 251 44.31 -32.64 -2.07
N VAL A 252 43.96 -33.95 -1.97
CA VAL A 252 44.82 -35.19 -1.97
C VAL A 252 45.28 -35.88 -0.67
N GLN A 253 45.12 -37.23 -0.71
CA GLN A 253 45.77 -38.36 -0.01
C GLN A 253 45.28 -38.80 1.39
N GLN A 254 44.66 -40.00 1.49
CA GLN A 254 45.23 -41.33 1.86
C GLN A 254 45.65 -41.39 3.35
N GLN A 255 45.36 -42.41 4.18
CA GLN A 255 45.19 -43.86 3.98
C GLN A 255 44.75 -44.52 5.31
N ALA A 256 44.07 -45.68 5.21
CA ALA A 256 43.99 -46.83 6.16
C ALA A 256 43.38 -46.60 7.57
N ALA A 257 42.52 -47.46 8.14
CA ALA A 257 42.48 -48.91 8.07
C ALA A 257 41.07 -49.52 8.31
N THR A 258 40.80 -50.61 7.60
CA THR A 258 39.76 -51.65 7.80
C THR A 258 40.16 -52.66 8.89
N PRO A 259 39.27 -53.57 9.38
CA PRO A 259 38.93 -54.84 8.69
C PRO A 259 37.40 -55.10 8.63
N ALA A 260 36.83 -55.54 7.50
CA ALA A 260 36.68 -56.93 6.98
C ALA A 260 35.35 -57.58 7.43
N ALA A 261 34.59 -58.38 6.69
CA ALA A 261 34.56 -58.95 5.33
C ALA A 261 33.08 -59.46 5.14
N ALA A 262 32.52 -59.89 4.00
CA ALA A 262 33.00 -60.45 2.74
C ALA A 262 31.84 -60.27 1.69
N ALA A 263 32.12 -59.77 0.48
CA ALA A 263 32.38 -60.52 -0.79
C ALA A 263 31.08 -61.07 -1.45
N ALA A 264 30.82 -61.01 -2.76
CA ALA A 264 31.43 -60.48 -4.00
C ALA A 264 30.32 -60.66 -5.10
N GLY A 265 30.28 -60.04 -6.27
CA GLY A 265 31.17 -59.12 -6.95
C GLY A 265 30.67 -58.79 -8.38
N SER A 266 31.41 -57.87 -9.02
CA SER A 266 31.54 -57.58 -10.47
C SER A 266 30.35 -56.93 -11.21
N GLY A 267 30.47 -55.80 -11.92
CA GLY A 267 31.65 -54.96 -12.18
C GLY A 267 31.36 -53.72 -13.07
N SER A 268 32.35 -52.82 -13.09
CA SER A 268 32.73 -51.79 -14.10
C SER A 268 31.73 -50.65 -14.42
N ALA A 269 31.90 -49.38 -14.02
CA ALA A 269 32.93 -48.35 -14.31
C ALA A 269 33.08 -47.96 -15.80
N THR A 270 32.70 -46.75 -16.26
CA THR A 270 33.51 -45.51 -16.42
C THR A 270 32.82 -44.41 -17.27
N SER A 271 32.91 -43.18 -16.75
CA SER A 271 33.01 -41.82 -17.32
C SER A 271 32.73 -41.42 -18.79
N THR A 272 32.17 -40.19 -18.87
CA THR A 272 32.47 -39.02 -19.75
C THR A 272 31.72 -38.74 -21.07
N HIS A 273 31.13 -37.52 -21.09
CA HIS A 273 30.99 -36.51 -22.16
C HIS A 273 30.12 -36.72 -23.43
N LEU A 274 29.08 -35.86 -23.50
CA LEU A 274 28.69 -34.97 -24.62
C LEU A 274 28.16 -35.55 -25.96
N VAL A 275 26.99 -35.00 -26.33
CA VAL A 275 26.44 -34.70 -27.67
C VAL A 275 25.30 -35.58 -28.20
N ARG A 276 24.18 -34.87 -28.45
CA ARG A 276 23.10 -35.06 -29.43
C ARG A 276 23.18 -36.29 -30.35
N GLY A 277 22.06 -37.00 -30.41
CA GLY A 277 21.67 -37.84 -31.55
C GLY A 277 20.38 -38.61 -31.26
N LEU A 278 19.26 -38.18 -31.85
CA LEU A 278 18.04 -39.00 -31.96
C LEU A 278 18.36 -40.30 -32.71
N PRO A 279 17.57 -41.36 -32.50
CA PRO A 279 16.68 -41.74 -33.59
C PRO A 279 15.24 -41.88 -33.13
N THR A 280 14.40 -41.19 -33.89
CA THR A 280 12.99 -41.46 -34.11
C THR A 280 12.75 -42.94 -34.43
N SER A 281 11.97 -43.64 -33.59
CA SER A 281 11.30 -44.89 -33.98
C SER A 281 9.81 -44.80 -33.62
N PRO A 282 8.89 -44.89 -34.61
CA PRO A 282 7.44 -44.80 -34.39
C PRO A 282 6.86 -45.97 -33.58
N LEU A 283 7.64 -47.03 -33.33
CA LEU A 283 7.14 -48.30 -32.78
C LEU A 283 7.10 -48.33 -31.24
N VAL A 284 7.89 -47.51 -30.54
CA VAL A 284 7.86 -47.44 -29.05
C VAL A 284 6.77 -46.48 -28.56
N ALA A 285 6.39 -45.49 -29.36
CA ALA A 285 5.27 -44.60 -29.06
C ALA A 285 3.90 -45.30 -29.17
N ALA A 286 3.77 -46.35 -29.98
CA ALA A 286 2.56 -47.15 -30.09
C ALA A 286 2.34 -48.05 -28.85
N ALA A 287 3.39 -48.69 -28.33
CA ALA A 287 3.26 -49.61 -27.19
C ALA A 287 2.90 -48.93 -25.86
N VAL A 288 3.26 -47.66 -25.67
CA VAL A 288 2.89 -46.86 -24.48
C VAL A 288 1.50 -46.21 -24.64
N ALA A 289 0.99 -46.09 -25.87
CA ALA A 289 -0.37 -45.61 -26.15
C ALA A 289 -1.44 -46.72 -26.11
N GLU A 290 -1.05 -47.99 -26.24
CA GLU A 290 -1.96 -49.14 -26.18
C GLU A 290 -2.31 -49.58 -24.74
N ALA A 291 -1.38 -49.42 -23.79
CA ALA A 291 -1.56 -49.82 -22.39
C ALA A 291 -2.72 -49.09 -21.66
N PRO A 292 -2.97 -47.78 -21.85
CA PRO A 292 -4.14 -47.09 -21.29
C PRO A 292 -5.46 -47.55 -21.91
N ARG A 293 -5.46 -48.01 -23.16
CA ARG A 293 -6.68 -48.47 -23.86
C ARG A 293 -7.14 -49.85 -23.39
N GLN A 294 -6.20 -50.76 -23.10
CA GLN A 294 -6.53 -52.08 -22.56
C GLN A 294 -6.96 -52.01 -21.07
N GLN A 295 -6.40 -51.10 -20.28
CA GLN A 295 -6.88 -50.82 -18.92
C GLN A 295 -8.24 -50.09 -18.91
N ALA A 296 -8.52 -49.20 -19.87
CA ALA A 296 -9.83 -48.55 -19.99
C ALA A 296 -10.95 -49.53 -20.37
N ALA A 297 -10.65 -50.59 -21.12
CA ALA A 297 -11.61 -51.64 -21.43
C ALA A 297 -11.89 -52.56 -20.22
N ALA A 298 -10.85 -52.94 -19.46
CA ALA A 298 -10.98 -53.82 -18.30
C ALA A 298 -11.65 -53.15 -17.08
N VAL A 299 -11.56 -51.81 -16.95
CA VAL A 299 -12.23 -51.04 -15.88
C VAL A 299 -13.72 -50.78 -16.20
N LYS A 300 -14.12 -50.87 -17.48
CA LYS A 300 -15.49 -50.62 -17.95
C LYS A 300 -16.50 -51.62 -17.39
N ASP A 301 -16.07 -52.86 -17.13
CA ASP A 301 -16.92 -53.95 -16.65
C ASP A 301 -16.91 -54.12 -15.12
N ALA A 302 -15.96 -53.51 -14.42
CA ALA A 302 -15.70 -53.79 -13.00
C ALA A 302 -16.44 -52.87 -11.99
N LEU A 303 -17.03 -51.75 -12.44
CA LEU A 303 -17.58 -50.73 -11.52
C LEU A 303 -19.13 -50.61 -11.53
N TRP A 304 -19.86 -51.39 -12.34
CA TRP A 304 -21.33 -51.32 -12.38
C TRP A 304 -22.02 -52.60 -12.87
N PRO A 305 -22.44 -53.54 -11.99
CA PRO A 305 -23.21 -54.71 -12.39
C PRO A 305 -24.72 -54.38 -12.39
N GLY A 306 -25.34 -54.21 -13.56
CA GLY A 306 -26.79 -54.12 -13.67
C GLY A 306 -27.30 -54.19 -15.13
N PRO A 307 -28.47 -54.81 -15.41
CA PRO A 307 -28.86 -55.21 -16.78
C PRO A 307 -29.35 -54.09 -17.71
N ASP A 308 -29.39 -52.82 -17.27
CA ASP A 308 -29.99 -51.72 -18.04
C ASP A 308 -28.94 -50.68 -18.52
N SER A 309 -27.82 -51.13 -19.08
CA SER A 309 -26.70 -50.27 -19.49
C SER A 309 -26.86 -49.61 -20.88
N GLY A 310 -28.04 -49.07 -21.18
CA GLY A 310 -28.25 -48.21 -22.35
C GLY A 310 -27.72 -46.79 -22.08
N GLY A 311 -26.45 -46.52 -22.41
CA GLY A 311 -25.90 -45.16 -22.52
C GLY A 311 -24.98 -44.65 -21.40
N SER A 312 -24.51 -45.50 -20.47
CA SER A 312 -23.61 -45.09 -19.38
C SER A 312 -22.12 -45.21 -19.76
N ILE A 313 -21.34 -44.14 -19.59
CA ILE A 313 -19.87 -44.20 -19.56
C ILE A 313 -19.41 -43.94 -18.13
N GLY A 314 -18.70 -44.90 -17.54
CA GLY A 314 -17.76 -44.60 -16.46
C GLY A 314 -16.62 -43.78 -17.08
N ALA A 315 -16.69 -42.46 -16.97
CA ALA A 315 -15.53 -41.63 -17.27
C ALA A 315 -14.41 -42.11 -16.36
N LEU A 316 -13.15 -42.19 -16.85
CA LEU A 316 -12.02 -42.40 -15.96
C LEU A 316 -12.17 -41.42 -14.79
N PRO A 317 -12.20 -41.89 -13.53
CA PRO A 317 -12.41 -41.01 -12.39
C PRO A 317 -11.48 -39.80 -12.53
N GLN A 318 -12.01 -38.59 -12.40
CA GLN A 318 -11.23 -37.35 -12.43
C GLN A 318 -11.19 -36.71 -11.04
N LEU A 319 -9.98 -36.43 -10.55
CA LEU A 319 -9.79 -35.85 -9.23
C LEU A 319 -9.85 -34.32 -9.32
N MET A 320 -10.76 -33.71 -8.57
CA MET A 320 -10.96 -32.28 -8.52
C MET A 320 -10.39 -31.73 -7.20
N THR A 321 -9.16 -31.20 -7.24
CA THR A 321 -8.51 -30.57 -6.07
C THR A 321 -8.47 -29.05 -6.19
N TRP A 322 -8.17 -28.54 -7.38
CA TRP A 322 -8.11 -27.10 -7.63
C TRP A 322 -9.50 -26.48 -7.80
N PRO A 323 -9.75 -25.28 -7.26
CA PRO A 323 -10.96 -24.50 -7.55
C PRO A 323 -11.07 -24.19 -9.04
N SER A 324 -12.29 -24.04 -9.53
CA SER A 324 -12.65 -23.90 -10.94
C SER A 324 -12.21 -25.07 -11.85
N SER A 325 -11.74 -26.20 -11.29
CA SER A 325 -11.67 -27.45 -12.05
C SER A 325 -13.09 -27.80 -12.51
N ALA A 326 -13.27 -28.05 -13.81
CA ALA A 326 -14.56 -28.32 -14.39
C ALA A 326 -14.51 -29.50 -15.36
N ALA A 327 -15.61 -30.24 -15.43
CA ALA A 327 -15.84 -31.28 -16.43
C ALA A 327 -17.12 -30.96 -17.21
N THR A 328 -17.04 -31.05 -18.53
CA THR A 328 -18.16 -30.75 -19.43
C THR A 328 -18.56 -32.00 -20.20
N PHE A 329 -19.85 -32.29 -20.17
CA PHE A 329 -20.49 -33.40 -20.87
C PHE A 329 -21.49 -32.82 -21.87
N ALA A 330 -21.50 -33.34 -23.09
CA ALA A 330 -22.61 -33.12 -24.01
C ALA A 330 -23.37 -34.44 -24.18
N PHE A 331 -24.68 -34.39 -24.34
CA PHE A 331 -25.54 -35.56 -24.50
C PHE A 331 -26.86 -35.20 -25.19
N GLU A 332 -27.57 -36.17 -25.72
CA GLU A 332 -28.92 -35.98 -26.27
C GLU A 332 -29.80 -37.20 -26.01
N ASN A 333 -31.09 -37.09 -26.36
CA ASN A 333 -32.10 -38.15 -26.23
C ASN A 333 -32.26 -38.74 -24.81
N ALA A 334 -31.88 -37.97 -23.79
CA ALA A 334 -32.04 -38.35 -22.39
C ALA A 334 -33.21 -37.61 -21.76
N THR A 335 -34.11 -38.32 -21.08
CA THR A 335 -35.22 -37.75 -20.28
C THR A 335 -34.79 -37.37 -18.86
N TRP A 336 -33.72 -37.99 -18.37
CA TRP A 336 -33.03 -37.66 -17.13
C TRP A 336 -31.54 -37.94 -17.24
N LEU A 337 -30.74 -37.29 -16.39
CA LEU A 337 -29.31 -37.55 -16.22
C LEU A 337 -28.94 -37.61 -14.74
N ALA A 338 -27.85 -38.31 -14.42
CA ALA A 338 -27.29 -38.37 -13.08
C ALA A 338 -25.75 -38.30 -13.11
N VAL A 339 -25.15 -37.50 -12.23
CA VAL A 339 -23.68 -37.41 -12.05
C VAL A 339 -23.29 -37.92 -10.68
N GLU A 340 -22.32 -38.83 -10.64
CA GLU A 340 -21.82 -39.43 -9.41
C GLU A 340 -20.52 -38.77 -8.96
N MET A 341 -20.51 -38.27 -7.74
CA MET A 341 -19.39 -37.60 -7.10
C MET A 341 -18.99 -38.33 -5.81
N ASP A 342 -17.70 -38.59 -5.62
CA ASP A 342 -17.18 -39.24 -4.43
C ASP A 342 -16.23 -38.31 -3.67
N GLY A 343 -16.66 -37.93 -2.46
CA GLY A 343 -15.87 -37.17 -1.50
C GLY A 343 -15.60 -37.95 -0.22
N SER A 344 -15.64 -39.29 -0.25
CA SER A 344 -15.28 -40.15 0.89
C SER A 344 -13.77 -40.08 1.17
N LEU A 345 -13.35 -40.35 2.41
CA LEU A 345 -11.92 -40.40 2.77
C LEU A 345 -11.23 -41.58 2.07
N GLU A 346 -11.81 -42.78 2.13
CA GLU A 346 -11.25 -44.01 1.56
C GLU A 346 -11.09 -43.94 0.03
N GLY A 347 -11.94 -43.18 -0.67
CA GLY A 347 -11.87 -43.02 -2.12
C GLY A 347 -10.77 -42.07 -2.62
N LEU A 348 -10.13 -41.26 -1.77
CA LEU A 348 -9.16 -40.23 -2.18
C LEU A 348 -7.72 -40.74 -2.26
N PRO A 349 -6.81 -40.11 -3.03
CA PRO A 349 -5.38 -40.42 -2.96
C PRO A 349 -4.80 -40.16 -1.57
N GLN A 350 -3.77 -40.92 -1.18
CA GLN A 350 -3.14 -40.87 0.15
C GLN A 350 -2.78 -39.45 0.61
N ALA A 351 -2.17 -38.63 -0.26
CA ALA A 351 -1.82 -37.24 0.07
C ALA A 351 -3.05 -36.38 0.42
N SER A 352 -4.15 -36.54 -0.30
CA SER A 352 -5.43 -35.87 -0.01
C SER A 352 -6.10 -36.40 1.26
N GLN A 353 -5.94 -37.70 1.57
CA GLN A 353 -6.41 -38.29 2.81
C GLN A 353 -5.64 -37.73 4.02
N GLN A 354 -4.31 -37.74 3.96
CA GLN A 354 -3.43 -37.20 4.99
C GLN A 354 -3.70 -35.72 5.24
N PHE A 355 -3.84 -34.93 4.17
CA PHE A 355 -4.24 -33.53 4.26
C PHE A 355 -5.56 -33.41 5.02
N ARG A 356 -6.60 -34.14 4.61
CA ARG A 356 -7.92 -34.08 5.26
C ARG A 356 -7.91 -34.53 6.73
N GLN A 357 -7.09 -35.52 7.08
CA GLN A 357 -6.91 -35.99 8.46
C GLN A 357 -6.20 -34.94 9.34
N ALA A 358 -5.20 -34.24 8.79
CA ALA A 358 -4.41 -33.25 9.53
C ALA A 358 -5.20 -31.98 9.90
N PHE A 359 -6.28 -31.64 9.17
CA PHE A 359 -7.00 -30.36 9.34
C PHE A 359 -8.43 -30.49 9.89
N GLY A 360 -8.85 -31.69 10.33
CA GLY A 360 -9.89 -32.03 11.32
C GLY A 360 -11.30 -31.40 11.29
N SER A 361 -11.44 -30.09 11.04
CA SER A 361 -12.63 -29.29 11.34
C SER A 361 -13.10 -28.32 10.23
N PHE A 362 -12.40 -28.19 9.10
CA PHE A 362 -12.84 -27.36 7.95
C PHE A 362 -13.39 -28.19 6.78
N PRO A 363 -14.69 -28.08 6.37
CA PRO A 363 -15.33 -29.15 5.60
C PRO A 363 -15.85 -28.77 4.18
N ARG A 364 -15.95 -29.83 3.37
CA ARG A 364 -16.77 -30.08 2.16
C ARG A 364 -16.39 -29.43 0.81
N SER A 365 -16.19 -30.26 -0.21
CA SER A 365 -16.03 -29.83 -1.60
C SER A 365 -17.39 -29.49 -2.20
N ARG A 366 -17.53 -28.28 -2.74
CA ARG A 366 -18.76 -27.84 -3.40
C ARG A 366 -18.65 -27.97 -4.91
N ILE A 367 -19.61 -28.65 -5.52
CA ILE A 367 -19.72 -28.85 -6.96
C ILE A 367 -20.97 -28.11 -7.44
N LEU A 368 -20.82 -27.16 -8.37
CA LEU A 368 -21.95 -26.52 -9.05
C LEU A 368 -22.16 -27.18 -10.41
N PHE A 369 -23.43 -27.36 -10.77
CA PHE A 369 -23.85 -27.86 -12.07
C PHE A 369 -24.50 -26.74 -12.86
N GLU A 370 -24.11 -26.63 -14.11
CA GLU A 370 -24.69 -25.73 -15.11
C GLU A 370 -25.18 -26.59 -16.27
N LEU A 371 -26.45 -26.45 -16.64
CA LEU A 371 -27.08 -27.19 -17.74
C LEU A 371 -27.49 -26.17 -18.81
N ASP A 372 -26.96 -26.34 -20.02
CA ASP A 372 -27.20 -25.49 -21.18
C ASP A 372 -26.89 -24.00 -20.93
N GLY A 373 -25.85 -23.74 -20.13
CA GLY A 373 -25.46 -22.38 -19.74
C GLY A 373 -26.21 -21.83 -18.52
N GLU A 374 -27.21 -22.56 -18.00
CA GLU A 374 -28.03 -22.11 -16.88
C GLU A 374 -27.70 -22.85 -15.57
N PRO A 375 -27.67 -22.16 -14.40
CA PRO A 375 -27.44 -22.80 -13.11
C PRO A 375 -28.47 -23.90 -12.82
N ALA A 376 -27.99 -25.12 -12.56
CA ALA A 376 -28.82 -26.32 -12.34
C ALA A 376 -28.75 -26.87 -10.89
N GLY A 377 -28.05 -26.19 -9.98
CA GLY A 377 -27.90 -26.58 -8.58
C GLY A 377 -26.49 -27.07 -8.23
N GLY A 378 -26.34 -27.81 -7.14
CA GLY A 378 -25.01 -28.26 -6.69
C GLY A 378 -25.02 -29.36 -5.64
N LEU A 379 -23.84 -29.94 -5.41
CA LEU A 379 -23.57 -30.90 -4.33
C LEU A 379 -22.55 -30.32 -3.35
N THR A 380 -22.63 -30.77 -2.11
CA THR A 380 -21.64 -30.46 -1.07
C THR A 380 -21.14 -31.77 -0.47
N LEU A 381 -19.88 -32.10 -0.73
CA LEU A 381 -19.28 -33.41 -0.50
C LEU A 381 -18.38 -33.37 0.74
N GLY A 382 -18.77 -34.00 1.86
CA GLY A 382 -17.92 -34.18 3.04
C GLY A 382 -18.68 -34.49 4.34
N GLY A 383 -18.02 -35.17 5.29
CA GLY A 383 -18.62 -35.83 6.48
C GLY A 383 -18.52 -37.36 6.37
N ASN A 384 -19.30 -38.12 7.15
CA ASN A 384 -19.49 -39.59 7.00
C ASN A 384 -20.22 -39.98 5.69
N SER A 385 -20.31 -39.07 4.72
CA SER A 385 -21.08 -39.25 3.50
C SER A 385 -20.32 -40.10 2.48
N SER A 386 -20.92 -41.23 2.13
CA SER A 386 -20.60 -42.03 0.95
C SER A 386 -20.87 -41.24 -0.35
N VAL A 387 -20.40 -41.80 -1.47
CA VAL A 387 -20.73 -41.42 -2.86
C VAL A 387 -22.10 -40.75 -2.99
N GLN A 388 -22.16 -39.54 -3.56
CA GLN A 388 -23.39 -38.78 -3.78
C GLN A 388 -23.72 -38.71 -5.28
N THR A 389 -25.01 -38.75 -5.61
CA THR A 389 -25.49 -38.61 -6.98
C THR A 389 -26.34 -37.35 -7.11
N TRP A 390 -25.98 -36.47 -8.04
CA TRP A 390 -26.83 -35.37 -8.48
C TRP A 390 -27.67 -35.84 -9.67
N ARG A 391 -28.99 -35.62 -9.66
CA ARG A 391 -29.91 -36.07 -10.73
C ARG A 391 -30.78 -34.92 -11.22
N LYS A 392 -30.96 -34.86 -12.53
CA LYS A 392 -31.87 -33.91 -13.20
C LYS A 392 -32.84 -34.68 -14.09
N GLU A 393 -34.13 -34.41 -13.92
CA GLU A 393 -35.23 -35.00 -14.69
C GLU A 393 -35.92 -33.93 -15.55
N GLY A 394 -36.78 -34.38 -16.46
CA GLY A 394 -37.59 -33.50 -17.30
C GLY A 394 -36.77 -32.77 -18.36
N LEU A 395 -35.73 -33.42 -18.88
CA LEU A 395 -34.91 -32.89 -19.96
C LEU A 395 -35.72 -32.90 -21.26
N GLY A 396 -35.66 -31.79 -22.01
CA GLY A 396 -36.38 -31.62 -23.27
C GLY A 396 -35.77 -32.46 -24.41
N PRO A 397 -36.43 -32.50 -25.58
CA PRO A 397 -35.83 -33.09 -26.76
C PRO A 397 -34.69 -32.21 -27.29
N GLY A 398 -33.56 -32.82 -27.64
CA GLY A 398 -32.41 -32.14 -28.27
C GLY A 398 -31.08 -32.36 -27.55
N PRO A 399 -29.99 -31.77 -28.09
CA PRO A 399 -28.68 -31.81 -27.46
C PRO A 399 -28.61 -30.88 -26.25
N HIS A 400 -27.96 -31.37 -25.20
CA HIS A 400 -27.75 -30.71 -23.93
C HIS A 400 -26.25 -30.70 -23.57
N GLN A 401 -25.85 -29.71 -22.79
CA GLN A 401 -24.50 -29.58 -22.24
C GLN A 401 -24.54 -29.40 -20.73
N LEU A 402 -23.89 -30.28 -19.98
CA LEU A 402 -23.72 -30.18 -18.54
C LEU A 402 -22.27 -29.83 -18.19
N ARG A 403 -22.06 -28.78 -17.41
CA ARG A 403 -20.76 -28.45 -16.81
C ARG A 403 -20.83 -28.63 -15.29
N ALA A 404 -19.92 -29.44 -14.75
CA ALA A 404 -19.75 -29.66 -13.32
C ALA A 404 -18.45 -29.02 -12.83
N THR A 405 -18.52 -28.05 -11.92
CA THR A 405 -17.37 -27.24 -11.50
C THR A 405 -17.16 -27.29 -9.99
N LYS A 406 -15.93 -27.55 -9.54
CA LYS A 406 -15.54 -27.39 -8.12
C LYS A 406 -15.34 -25.92 -7.82
N VAL A 407 -16.16 -25.33 -6.95
CA VAL A 407 -16.08 -23.88 -6.61
C VAL A 407 -15.53 -23.59 -5.22
N SER A 408 -15.42 -24.61 -4.37
CA SER A 408 -14.93 -24.45 -3.00
C SER A 408 -13.42 -24.20 -2.94
N HIS A 409 -13.00 -23.50 -1.89
CA HIS A 409 -11.61 -23.16 -1.56
C HIS A 409 -10.64 -24.36 -1.74
N THR A 410 -9.38 -24.11 -2.10
CA THR A 410 -8.37 -25.16 -2.34
C THR A 410 -8.19 -26.06 -1.12
N ARG A 411 -8.18 -25.48 0.09
CA ARG A 411 -8.12 -26.24 1.36
C ARG A 411 -9.36 -27.11 1.65
N PHE A 412 -10.45 -26.99 0.89
CA PHE A 412 -11.73 -27.65 1.19
C PHE A 412 -11.95 -28.89 0.32
N GLY A 413 -11.27 -29.96 0.75
CA GLY A 413 -11.42 -31.32 0.26
C GLY A 413 -11.09 -31.53 -1.22
N ALA A 414 -10.97 -32.80 -1.58
CA ALA A 414 -10.93 -33.25 -2.97
C ALA A 414 -12.17 -34.09 -3.25
N ALA A 415 -12.61 -34.12 -4.50
CA ALA A 415 -13.72 -34.95 -4.95
C ALA A 415 -13.35 -35.66 -6.24
N TRP A 416 -13.72 -36.93 -6.34
CA TRP A 416 -13.72 -37.65 -7.60
C TRP A 416 -15.03 -37.41 -8.33
N LEU A 417 -14.94 -37.06 -9.60
CA LEU A 417 -16.02 -37.27 -10.56
C LEU A 417 -15.94 -38.72 -11.04
N ARG A 418 -16.89 -39.56 -10.59
CA ARG A 418 -16.91 -41.00 -10.89
C ARG A 418 -17.52 -41.29 -12.26
N GLY A 419 -18.51 -40.51 -12.70
CA GLY A 419 -19.11 -40.66 -14.02
C GLY A 419 -20.48 -40.01 -14.14
N ILE A 420 -21.08 -40.17 -15.33
CA ILE A 420 -22.42 -39.68 -15.69
C ILE A 420 -23.28 -40.85 -16.21
N ARG A 421 -24.56 -40.86 -15.83
CA ARG A 421 -25.58 -41.79 -16.33
C ARG A 421 -26.70 -41.02 -17.00
N LEU A 422 -27.22 -41.58 -18.08
CA LEU A 422 -28.35 -41.05 -18.83
C LEU A 422 -29.53 -42.02 -18.72
N SER A 423 -30.74 -41.53 -18.94
CA SER A 423 -31.91 -42.38 -19.11
C SER A 423 -31.74 -43.34 -20.29
N PRO A 424 -32.43 -44.50 -20.30
CA PRO A 424 -32.42 -45.41 -21.44
C PRO A 424 -32.70 -44.66 -22.76
N GLY A 425 -31.88 -44.90 -23.78
CA GLY A 425 -31.96 -44.25 -25.09
C GLY A 425 -31.16 -42.94 -25.22
N GLY A 426 -30.63 -42.39 -24.13
CA GLY A 426 -29.73 -41.24 -24.16
C GLY A 426 -28.30 -41.62 -24.53
N HIS A 427 -27.59 -40.71 -25.19
CA HIS A 427 -26.20 -40.93 -25.58
C HIS A 427 -25.35 -39.67 -25.42
N LEU A 428 -24.08 -39.89 -25.04
CA LEU A 428 -23.08 -38.83 -24.91
C LEU A 428 -22.61 -38.36 -26.29
N LEU A 429 -22.38 -37.06 -26.38
CA LEU A 429 -21.82 -36.37 -27.54
C LEU A 429 -20.40 -35.90 -27.20
N LEU A 430 -19.62 -35.59 -28.25
CA LEU A 430 -18.39 -34.83 -28.05
C LEU A 430 -18.77 -33.42 -27.56
N PRO A 431 -18.26 -32.98 -26.40
CA PRO A 431 -18.52 -31.62 -25.95
C PRO A 431 -17.97 -30.63 -26.98
N PRO A 432 -18.70 -29.53 -27.27
CA PRO A 432 -18.16 -28.48 -28.12
C PRO A 432 -16.87 -27.92 -27.48
N PRO A 433 -15.90 -27.46 -28.28
CA PRO A 433 -14.72 -26.82 -27.75
C PRO A 433 -15.14 -25.65 -26.86
N SER A 434 -14.49 -25.49 -25.70
CA SER A 434 -14.70 -24.32 -24.86
C SER A 434 -14.42 -23.04 -25.66
N PRO A 435 -15.00 -21.89 -25.28
CA PRO A 435 -14.70 -20.61 -25.92
C PRO A 435 -13.19 -20.34 -26.03
N GLY A 436 -12.43 -20.73 -25.00
CA GLY A 436 -10.96 -20.67 -24.98
C GLY A 436 -10.27 -21.59 -25.96
N SER A 437 -10.71 -22.84 -26.06
CA SER A 437 -10.16 -23.79 -27.01
C SER A 437 -10.47 -23.38 -28.45
N ALA A 438 -11.64 -22.78 -28.69
CA ALA A 438 -12.01 -22.22 -29.99
C ALA A 438 -11.20 -20.96 -30.35
N SER A 439 -10.89 -20.11 -29.37
CA SER A 439 -10.11 -18.87 -29.58
C SER A 439 -8.59 -19.08 -29.50
N GLY A 440 -8.15 -20.21 -28.95
CA GLY A 440 -6.75 -20.50 -28.61
C GLY A 440 -6.22 -19.73 -27.40
N ARG A 441 -7.06 -18.92 -26.73
CA ARG A 441 -6.65 -18.04 -25.61
C ARG A 441 -6.65 -18.81 -24.30
N ARG A 442 -5.57 -18.68 -23.53
CA ARG A 442 -5.31 -19.38 -22.27
C ARG A 442 -4.67 -18.44 -21.26
N VAL A 443 -5.25 -18.35 -20.06
CA VAL A 443 -4.78 -17.47 -18.98
C VAL A 443 -4.58 -18.26 -17.68
N LEU A 444 -3.41 -18.16 -17.09
CA LEU A 444 -3.12 -18.74 -15.78
C LEU A 444 -3.28 -17.65 -14.71
N PHE A 445 -4.13 -17.89 -13.72
CA PHE A 445 -4.24 -17.03 -12.53
C PHE A 445 -3.52 -17.69 -11.36
N VAL A 446 -2.57 -16.98 -10.76
CA VAL A 446 -1.78 -17.43 -9.61
C VAL A 446 -2.02 -16.47 -8.45
N GLY A 447 -2.37 -16.96 -7.26
CA GLY A 447 -2.56 -16.05 -6.14
C GLY A 447 -3.11 -16.63 -4.83
N ASP A 448 -3.76 -15.79 -4.05
CA ASP A 448 -4.20 -16.12 -2.69
C ASP A 448 -5.73 -16.20 -2.55
N SER A 449 -6.25 -15.97 -1.33
CA SER A 449 -7.66 -16.03 -0.98
C SER A 449 -8.52 -15.05 -1.77
N ILE A 450 -7.95 -13.92 -2.22
CA ILE A 450 -8.69 -12.94 -3.02
C ILE A 450 -8.81 -13.45 -4.46
N THR A 451 -7.72 -14.00 -5.02
CA THR A 451 -7.70 -14.67 -6.33
C THR A 451 -8.65 -15.86 -6.38
N LEU A 452 -8.90 -16.52 -5.24
CA LEU A 452 -9.88 -17.60 -5.09
C LEU A 452 -11.35 -17.17 -5.07
N GLY A 453 -11.66 -15.88 -4.85
CA GLY A 453 -13.03 -15.45 -4.60
C GLY A 453 -13.56 -15.92 -3.23
N SER A 454 -12.71 -15.89 -2.19
CA SER A 454 -13.14 -16.24 -0.82
C SER A 454 -14.27 -15.31 -0.38
N GLY A 455 -15.38 -15.88 0.08
CA GLY A 455 -16.58 -15.13 0.47
C GLY A 455 -17.52 -14.71 -0.67
N ALA A 456 -17.17 -14.93 -1.94
CA ALA A 456 -17.96 -14.45 -3.09
C ALA A 456 -19.33 -15.14 -3.25
N GLY A 457 -19.54 -16.32 -2.68
CA GLY A 457 -20.77 -17.10 -2.77
C GLY A 457 -21.68 -17.05 -1.55
N GLY A 458 -21.40 -16.19 -0.57
CA GLY A 458 -22.15 -16.08 0.70
C GLY A 458 -23.34 -15.12 0.65
N VAL A 459 -24.27 -15.25 1.61
CA VAL A 459 -25.40 -14.32 1.80
C VAL A 459 -24.90 -13.03 2.47
N PRO A 460 -25.46 -11.83 2.18
CA PRO A 460 -24.93 -10.52 2.61
C PRO A 460 -24.90 -10.23 4.14
N THR A 461 -25.04 -11.23 5.00
CA THR A 461 -25.19 -11.06 6.46
C THR A 461 -23.87 -11.07 7.23
N CYS A 462 -22.71 -11.23 6.57
CA CYS A 462 -21.35 -11.36 7.15
C CYS A 462 -21.28 -12.21 8.45
N SER A 463 -22.15 -13.22 8.57
CA SER A 463 -22.23 -14.16 9.69
C SER A 463 -21.67 -15.55 9.35
N GLY A 464 -21.17 -15.72 8.12
CA GLY A 464 -20.68 -16.99 7.55
C GLY A 464 -19.16 -17.14 7.61
N ASN A 465 -18.69 -18.37 7.33
CA ASN A 465 -17.27 -18.65 7.18
C ASN A 465 -16.84 -18.28 5.74
N PRO A 466 -16.01 -17.25 5.51
CA PRO A 466 -15.68 -16.78 4.17
C PRO A 466 -14.99 -17.86 3.32
N LEU A 467 -14.27 -18.79 3.95
CA LEU A 467 -13.71 -19.93 3.23
C LEU A 467 -14.83 -20.88 2.75
N ALA A 468 -15.90 -21.08 3.53
CA ALA A 468 -17.05 -21.94 3.18
C ALA A 468 -17.96 -21.30 2.12
N ASP A 469 -17.98 -19.98 2.13
CA ASP A 469 -18.69 -19.14 1.16
C ASP A 469 -17.84 -18.84 -0.07
N THR A 470 -16.68 -19.48 -0.25
CA THR A 470 -15.87 -19.35 -1.48
C THR A 470 -16.69 -19.80 -2.70
N ASN A 471 -16.66 -18.98 -3.75
CA ASN A 471 -17.13 -19.36 -5.07
C ASN A 471 -16.13 -18.84 -6.12
N SER A 472 -15.28 -19.73 -6.60
CA SER A 472 -14.22 -19.34 -7.53
C SER A 472 -14.74 -18.82 -8.88
N GLU A 473 -15.91 -19.27 -9.36
CA GLU A 473 -16.47 -18.77 -10.64
C GLU A 473 -16.91 -17.30 -10.56
N LEU A 474 -17.07 -16.74 -9.37
CA LEU A 474 -17.36 -15.31 -9.15
C LEU A 474 -16.09 -14.48 -8.91
N ALA A 475 -14.91 -15.10 -8.91
CA ALA A 475 -13.64 -14.39 -8.78
C ALA A 475 -13.30 -13.64 -10.09
N PHE A 476 -12.46 -12.61 -9.98
CA PHE A 476 -12.08 -11.79 -11.13
C PHE A 476 -11.42 -12.59 -12.26
N GLY A 477 -10.67 -13.65 -11.93
CA GLY A 477 -9.95 -14.46 -12.91
C GLY A 477 -10.90 -15.18 -13.89
N PRO A 478 -11.81 -16.03 -13.39
CA PRO A 478 -12.81 -16.70 -14.22
C PRO A 478 -13.71 -15.72 -14.99
N LEU A 479 -14.14 -14.62 -14.36
CA LEU A 479 -14.92 -13.57 -15.04
C LEU A 479 -14.15 -12.90 -16.19
N LEU A 480 -12.85 -12.65 -15.99
CA LEU A 480 -11.98 -12.12 -17.04
C LEU A 480 -11.82 -13.12 -18.18
N ALA A 481 -11.55 -14.38 -17.86
CA ALA A 481 -11.39 -15.44 -18.85
C ALA A 481 -12.66 -15.61 -19.68
N GLN A 482 -13.84 -15.62 -19.04
CA GLN A 482 -15.13 -15.67 -19.72
C GLN A 482 -15.30 -14.51 -20.71
N ARG A 483 -15.00 -13.28 -20.28
CA ARG A 483 -15.12 -12.10 -21.15
C ARG A 483 -14.23 -12.17 -22.39
N TYR A 484 -13.00 -12.67 -22.24
CA TYR A 484 -12.08 -12.83 -23.37
C TYR A 484 -12.31 -14.11 -24.17
N GLY A 485 -13.28 -14.94 -23.78
CA GLY A 485 -13.48 -16.27 -24.33
C GLY A 485 -12.18 -17.07 -24.25
N ALA A 486 -11.51 -17.04 -23.11
CA ALA A 486 -10.24 -17.72 -22.84
C ALA A 486 -10.45 -18.92 -21.91
N ASP A 487 -9.66 -19.97 -22.12
CA ASP A 487 -9.51 -21.06 -21.16
C ASP A 487 -8.63 -20.56 -20.02
N PHE A 488 -8.81 -21.10 -18.83
CA PHE A 488 -8.03 -20.67 -17.70
C PHE A 488 -7.69 -21.79 -16.74
N GLN A 489 -6.63 -21.58 -15.97
CA GLN A 489 -6.30 -22.35 -14.78
C GLN A 489 -6.21 -21.38 -13.60
N LEU A 490 -6.69 -21.81 -12.44
CA LEU A 490 -6.70 -21.01 -11.21
C LEU A 490 -5.87 -21.72 -10.13
N LEU A 491 -4.61 -21.30 -10.00
CA LEU A 491 -3.66 -21.78 -9.01
C LEU A 491 -3.62 -20.79 -7.84
N ALA A 492 -4.60 -20.92 -6.94
CA ALA A 492 -4.66 -20.03 -5.80
C ALA A 492 -4.83 -20.77 -4.47
N TRP A 493 -4.19 -20.23 -3.43
CA TRP A 493 -4.17 -20.83 -2.10
C TRP A 493 -4.30 -19.74 -1.04
N GLY A 494 -5.46 -19.66 -0.37
CA GLY A 494 -5.67 -18.70 0.70
C GLY A 494 -4.61 -18.82 1.79
N GLY A 495 -4.12 -17.70 2.31
CA GLY A 495 -3.11 -17.64 3.38
C GLY A 495 -1.68 -18.05 3.00
N ALA A 496 -1.40 -18.43 1.75
CA ALA A 496 -0.05 -18.79 1.31
C ALA A 496 0.88 -17.56 1.31
N PRO A 497 2.06 -17.62 1.98
CA PRO A 497 3.09 -16.57 1.91
C PRO A 497 3.91 -16.67 0.62
N MET A 498 4.62 -15.60 0.29
CA MET A 498 5.49 -15.55 -0.89
C MET A 498 6.92 -16.03 -0.60
N VAL A 499 7.57 -15.55 0.48
CA VAL A 499 9.03 -15.73 0.67
C VAL A 499 9.39 -16.72 1.77
N LYS A 500 8.57 -16.89 2.81
CA LYS A 500 8.88 -17.79 3.95
C LYS A 500 7.84 -18.89 4.14
N HIS A 501 8.32 -20.11 4.40
CA HIS A 501 7.51 -21.21 4.93
C HIS A 501 6.89 -20.81 6.27
N THR A 502 5.68 -21.31 6.47
CA THR A 502 4.66 -20.91 7.46
C THR A 502 5.18 -20.49 8.86
N ASN A 503 4.60 -19.40 9.39
CA ASN A 503 4.37 -19.22 10.83
C ASN A 503 3.29 -20.22 11.30
N SER A 504 3.51 -21.53 11.15
CA SER A 504 2.70 -22.50 11.90
C SER A 504 3.07 -22.34 13.37
N ARG A 505 2.14 -21.85 14.18
CA ARG A 505 2.29 -21.83 15.64
C ARG A 505 2.10 -23.22 16.26
N ASN A 506 1.86 -24.26 15.44
CA ASN A 506 1.78 -25.63 15.90
C ASN A 506 3.18 -26.27 15.90
N PRO A 507 3.85 -26.37 17.06
CA PRO A 507 5.19 -26.97 17.15
C PRO A 507 5.19 -28.47 16.86
N HIS A 508 4.01 -29.11 16.79
CA HIS A 508 3.86 -30.54 16.53
C HIS A 508 3.77 -30.90 15.04
N TRP A 509 3.73 -29.91 14.14
CA TRP A 509 3.74 -30.18 12.71
C TRP A 509 5.18 -30.37 12.18
N THR A 510 5.37 -31.40 11.37
CA THR A 510 6.58 -31.60 10.56
C THR A 510 6.72 -30.50 9.50
N GLU A 511 7.93 -30.28 8.97
CA GLU A 511 8.16 -29.34 7.87
C GLU A 511 7.34 -29.68 6.62
N GLU A 512 7.10 -30.97 6.37
CA GLU A 512 6.22 -31.44 5.28
C GLU A 512 4.76 -31.05 5.53
N GLN A 513 4.25 -31.22 6.77
CA GLN A 513 2.90 -30.78 7.14
C GLN A 513 2.74 -29.25 7.08
N LYS A 514 3.79 -28.50 7.42
CA LYS A 514 3.84 -27.04 7.28
C LYS A 514 3.80 -26.61 5.80
N ASP A 515 4.62 -27.22 4.95
CA ASP A 515 4.64 -26.97 3.50
C ASP A 515 3.31 -27.38 2.83
N LEU A 516 2.64 -28.43 3.34
CA LEU A 516 1.30 -28.79 2.89
C LEU A 516 0.23 -27.79 3.33
N ALA A 517 0.37 -27.18 4.51
CA ALA A 517 -0.63 -26.26 5.07
C ALA A 517 -0.62 -24.86 4.43
N LEU A 518 0.56 -24.22 4.32
CA LEU A 518 0.75 -22.97 3.56
C LEU A 518 1.99 -23.10 2.66
N PRO A 519 1.86 -23.79 1.50
CA PRO A 519 2.94 -23.90 0.54
C PRO A 519 3.33 -22.51 0.03
N GLY A 520 4.64 -22.29 -0.14
CA GLY A 520 5.13 -21.12 -0.86
C GLY A 520 4.67 -21.14 -2.32
N MET A 521 4.35 -19.97 -2.88
CA MET A 521 3.71 -19.85 -4.20
C MET A 521 4.50 -20.53 -5.34
N ILE A 522 5.83 -20.51 -5.27
CA ILE A 522 6.73 -21.18 -6.23
C ILE A 522 6.42 -22.68 -6.36
N ARG A 523 6.15 -23.37 -5.24
CA ARG A 523 5.93 -24.82 -5.23
C ARG A 523 4.58 -25.21 -5.84
N LEU A 524 3.59 -24.34 -5.72
CA LEU A 524 2.24 -24.58 -6.24
C LEU A 524 2.21 -24.69 -7.76
N LEU A 525 3.11 -23.98 -8.46
CA LEU A 525 3.19 -23.96 -9.93
C LEU A 525 3.49 -25.34 -10.54
N ARG A 526 3.97 -26.30 -9.76
CA ARG A 526 4.39 -27.63 -10.23
C ARG A 526 3.45 -28.76 -9.80
N ARG A 527 2.33 -28.47 -9.14
CA ARG A 527 1.42 -29.49 -8.57
C ARG A 527 0.19 -29.72 -9.45
N THR A 528 0.00 -30.95 -9.94
CA THR A 528 -1.27 -31.34 -10.59
C THR A 528 -2.37 -31.56 -9.56
N ASN A 529 -2.07 -32.30 -8.48
CA ASN A 529 -2.92 -32.42 -7.30
C ASN A 529 -2.47 -31.39 -6.26
N ALA A 530 -3.37 -30.47 -5.88
CA ALA A 530 -3.06 -29.39 -4.95
C ALA A 530 -2.52 -29.90 -3.58
N HIS A 531 -2.97 -31.08 -3.15
CA HIS A 531 -2.61 -31.69 -1.87
C HIS A 531 -1.40 -32.62 -1.93
N ASP A 532 -0.85 -32.86 -3.12
CA ASP A 532 0.35 -33.68 -3.32
C ASP A 532 1.55 -32.75 -3.50
N PRO A 533 2.59 -32.84 -2.64
CA PRO A 533 3.75 -31.97 -2.76
C PRO A 533 4.65 -32.33 -3.96
N ALA A 534 4.43 -33.49 -4.61
CA ALA A 534 5.22 -33.91 -5.75
C ALA A 534 5.02 -33.01 -6.98
N PRO A 535 6.12 -32.61 -7.68
CA PRO A 535 6.07 -31.75 -8.86
C PRO A 535 5.61 -32.57 -10.09
N THR A 536 4.32 -32.90 -10.12
CA THR A 536 3.70 -33.79 -11.11
C THR A 536 3.15 -33.07 -12.34
N TYR A 537 3.09 -31.73 -12.31
CA TYR A 537 2.52 -30.94 -13.41
C TYR A 537 3.49 -30.83 -14.59
N ARG A 538 2.96 -31.07 -15.79
CA ARG A 538 3.69 -30.95 -17.05
C ARG A 538 3.18 -29.73 -17.81
N ALA A 539 3.99 -28.69 -17.85
CA ALA A 539 3.63 -27.44 -18.54
C ALA A 539 3.37 -27.59 -20.04
N ALA A 540 3.98 -28.59 -20.68
CA ALA A 540 3.76 -28.90 -22.10
C ALA A 540 2.29 -29.31 -22.42
N ASP A 541 1.53 -29.76 -21.42
CA ASP A 541 0.15 -30.20 -21.62
C ASP A 541 -0.81 -29.01 -21.74
N TRP A 542 -0.43 -27.84 -21.20
CA TRP A 542 -1.25 -26.62 -21.25
C TRP A 542 -0.40 -25.36 -21.07
N GLU A 543 -0.20 -24.62 -22.17
CA GLU A 543 0.60 -23.38 -22.17
C GLU A 543 -0.30 -22.13 -22.20
N PRO A 544 -0.27 -21.27 -21.16
CA PRO A 544 -0.94 -19.98 -21.16
C PRO A 544 -0.17 -18.94 -21.98
N GLN A 545 -0.89 -17.99 -22.58
CA GLN A 545 -0.25 -16.79 -23.14
C GLN A 545 -0.08 -15.69 -22.10
N VAL A 546 -0.88 -15.72 -21.02
CA VAL A 546 -0.84 -14.74 -19.94
C VAL A 546 -0.84 -15.45 -18.60
N VAL A 547 0.06 -15.05 -17.69
CA VAL A 547 0.05 -15.42 -16.28
C VAL A 547 -0.25 -14.16 -15.46
N VAL A 548 -1.33 -14.17 -14.69
CA VAL A 548 -1.66 -13.10 -13.75
C VAL A 548 -1.26 -13.55 -12.35
N LEU A 549 -0.25 -12.90 -11.77
CA LEU A 549 0.28 -13.17 -10.43
C LEU A 549 -0.26 -12.11 -9.45
N ALA A 550 -1.14 -12.52 -8.54
CA ALA A 550 -1.71 -11.69 -7.49
C ALA A 550 -1.45 -12.35 -6.13
N ALA A 551 -0.25 -12.13 -5.58
CA ALA A 551 0.24 -12.78 -4.36
C ALA A 551 1.13 -11.84 -3.52
N GLY A 552 1.42 -12.26 -2.27
CA GLY A 552 2.35 -11.58 -1.36
C GLY A 552 1.70 -10.75 -0.25
N ILE A 553 0.37 -10.56 -0.30
CA ILE A 553 -0.37 -9.85 0.76
C ILE A 553 -0.29 -10.60 2.11
N ASN A 554 -0.31 -11.94 2.09
CA ASN A 554 -0.32 -12.75 3.30
C ASN A 554 0.95 -12.61 4.16
N ASP A 555 2.08 -12.19 3.58
CA ASP A 555 3.34 -11.91 4.28
C ASP A 555 3.22 -10.69 5.22
N PHE A 556 2.26 -9.80 4.98
CA PHE A 556 2.04 -8.58 5.78
C PHE A 556 0.83 -8.70 6.72
N PHE A 557 -0.22 -9.38 6.28
CA PHE A 557 -1.48 -9.46 7.03
C PHE A 557 -1.61 -10.74 7.86
N GLY A 558 -0.80 -11.77 7.58
CA GLY A 558 -0.63 -12.98 8.37
C GLY A 558 -1.84 -13.92 8.34
N THR A 559 -1.57 -15.23 8.23
CA THR A 559 -2.52 -16.27 8.67
C THR A 559 -1.78 -17.23 9.60
N ALA A 560 -2.21 -17.34 10.85
CA ALA A 560 -1.77 -18.41 11.75
C ALA A 560 -2.83 -19.51 11.70
N VAL A 561 -2.43 -20.76 11.41
CA VAL A 561 -3.29 -21.92 11.60
C VAL A 561 -3.03 -22.43 13.02
N GLY A 562 -3.99 -22.26 13.93
CA GLY A 562 -3.96 -22.80 15.29
C GLY A 562 -4.99 -23.92 15.44
N THR A 563 -4.72 -24.90 16.29
CA THR A 563 -5.57 -26.08 16.54
C THR A 563 -6.30 -25.99 17.89
N ASP A 564 -6.69 -24.80 18.36
CA ASP A 564 -7.40 -24.71 19.64
C ASP A 564 -8.80 -25.33 19.51
N ASP A 565 -8.98 -26.50 20.14
CA ASP A 565 -10.09 -27.46 20.06
C ASP A 565 -11.49 -26.95 20.48
N ALA A 566 -11.72 -25.64 20.61
CA ALA A 566 -12.97 -25.12 21.20
C ALA A 566 -13.68 -24.01 20.40
N SER A 567 -13.28 -23.69 19.16
CA SER A 567 -14.00 -22.67 18.36
C SER A 567 -14.04 -23.02 16.86
N PRO A 568 -15.20 -23.41 16.31
CA PRO A 568 -15.35 -23.73 14.88
C PRO A 568 -15.43 -22.49 13.97
N HIS A 569 -15.15 -21.30 14.50
CA HIS A 569 -15.31 -20.05 13.76
C HIS A 569 -14.06 -19.17 13.91
N PHE A 570 -13.52 -18.81 12.75
CA PHE A 570 -12.41 -17.90 12.49
C PHE A 570 -11.00 -18.49 12.71
N LEU A 571 -10.24 -18.55 11.60
CA LEU A 571 -8.80 -18.35 11.66
C LEU A 571 -8.57 -17.08 12.49
N ARG A 572 -8.10 -17.21 13.73
CA ARG A 572 -7.63 -16.05 14.47
C ARG A 572 -6.47 -15.47 13.67
N VAL A 573 -6.72 -14.34 13.01
CA VAL A 573 -5.67 -13.47 12.48
C VAL A 573 -4.98 -12.87 13.69
N GLN A 574 -4.07 -13.65 14.27
CA GLN A 574 -3.06 -13.10 15.13
C GLN A 574 -1.87 -12.70 14.24
N PRO A 575 -1.27 -11.52 14.49
CA PRO A 575 0.03 -11.19 13.92
C PRO A 575 0.98 -12.38 14.12
N GLY A 576 1.48 -12.97 13.04
CA GLY A 576 2.60 -13.89 13.13
C GLY A 576 3.82 -13.11 13.66
N PRO A 577 4.69 -13.72 14.48
CA PRO A 577 5.90 -13.06 15.00
C PRO A 577 6.94 -12.75 13.90
N ALA A 578 6.87 -13.41 12.74
CA ALA A 578 7.69 -13.07 11.58
C ALA A 578 6.89 -12.17 10.63
N GLY A 579 7.23 -10.89 10.56
CA GLY A 579 6.83 -10.00 9.46
C GLY A 579 7.45 -10.43 8.11
N PRO A 580 7.31 -9.62 7.04
CA PRO A 580 7.70 -9.98 5.66
C PRO A 580 9.21 -10.23 5.45
N GLY A 581 10.04 -10.16 6.50
CA GLY A 581 11.50 -10.07 6.36
C GLY A 581 11.92 -8.66 5.99
N THR A 582 13.16 -8.52 5.49
CA THR A 582 13.62 -7.23 4.93
C THR A 582 13.01 -6.99 3.54
N MET A 583 12.93 -5.72 3.14
CA MET A 583 12.56 -5.31 1.77
C MET A 583 13.34 -6.11 0.72
N ALA A 584 14.67 -6.24 0.90
CA ALA A 584 15.54 -6.94 -0.02
C ALA A 584 15.18 -8.43 -0.15
N GLU A 585 15.05 -9.14 0.97
CA GLU A 585 14.68 -10.56 0.98
C GLU A 585 13.34 -10.80 0.27
N TRP A 586 12.35 -9.94 0.52
CA TRP A 586 11.03 -10.07 -0.06
C TRP A 586 11.06 -9.82 -1.57
N VAL A 587 11.74 -8.75 -2.00
CA VAL A 587 11.92 -8.39 -3.42
C VAL A 587 12.67 -9.47 -4.19
N ASP A 588 13.73 -10.04 -3.60
CA ASP A 588 14.50 -11.13 -4.19
C ASP A 588 13.64 -12.40 -4.36
N GLY A 589 12.81 -12.72 -3.36
CA GLY A 589 11.84 -13.82 -3.45
C GLY A 589 10.76 -13.59 -4.51
N TYR A 590 10.28 -12.35 -4.66
CA TYR A 590 9.33 -11.98 -5.71
C TYR A 590 9.94 -12.15 -7.10
N GLU A 591 11.17 -11.66 -7.29
CA GLU A 591 11.92 -11.81 -8.54
C GLU A 591 12.12 -13.29 -8.89
N ALA A 592 12.51 -14.12 -7.90
CA ALA A 592 12.67 -15.56 -8.08
C ALA A 592 11.38 -16.26 -8.53
N LEU A 593 10.23 -15.88 -7.96
CA LEU A 593 8.92 -16.41 -8.37
C LEU A 593 8.59 -16.05 -9.82
N VAL A 594 8.83 -14.79 -10.22
CA VAL A 594 8.61 -14.38 -11.62
C VAL A 594 9.54 -15.11 -12.58
N ARG A 595 10.81 -15.30 -12.20
CA ARG A 595 11.78 -16.09 -12.99
C ARG A 595 11.36 -17.56 -13.12
N GLU A 596 10.84 -18.16 -12.07
CA GLU A 596 10.31 -19.53 -12.11
C GLU A 596 9.13 -19.64 -13.08
N ILE A 597 8.16 -18.72 -13.00
CA ILE A 597 7.02 -18.66 -13.94
C ILE A 597 7.53 -18.55 -15.38
N ARG A 598 8.51 -17.69 -15.65
CA ARG A 598 9.13 -17.54 -16.97
C ARG A 598 9.92 -18.78 -17.40
N GLY A 599 10.49 -19.52 -16.46
CA GLY A 599 11.15 -20.79 -16.73
C GLY A 599 10.17 -21.90 -17.13
N ILE A 600 8.99 -21.93 -16.51
CA ILE A 600 7.91 -22.87 -16.83
C ILE A 600 7.20 -22.46 -18.13
N TYR A 601 6.96 -21.16 -18.31
CA TYR A 601 6.21 -20.58 -19.43
C TYR A 601 7.01 -19.47 -20.13
N PRO A 602 8.05 -19.82 -20.92
CA PRO A 602 8.94 -18.83 -21.55
C PRO A 602 8.24 -17.98 -22.61
N GLY A 603 7.09 -18.41 -23.14
CA GLY A 603 6.28 -17.63 -24.08
C GLY A 603 5.28 -16.67 -23.43
N ALA A 604 4.96 -16.83 -22.14
CA ALA A 604 3.85 -16.14 -21.51
C ALA A 604 4.21 -14.72 -21.04
N ALA A 605 3.27 -13.78 -21.19
CA ALA A 605 3.31 -12.51 -20.50
C ALA A 605 2.98 -12.70 -19.02
N VAL A 606 3.81 -12.17 -18.11
CA VAL A 606 3.57 -12.23 -16.67
C VAL A 606 3.08 -10.87 -16.20
N ILE A 607 1.87 -10.80 -15.68
CA ILE A 607 1.26 -9.61 -15.10
C ILE A 607 1.26 -9.76 -13.59
N THR A 608 2.09 -8.99 -12.91
CA THR A 608 2.17 -8.94 -11.45
C THR A 608 1.20 -7.89 -10.94
N MET A 609 0.14 -8.31 -10.26
CA MET A 609 -0.99 -7.46 -9.87
C MET A 609 -0.96 -7.11 -8.38
N ALA A 610 -1.21 -5.84 -8.08
CA ALA A 610 -1.37 -5.30 -6.74
C ALA A 610 -2.85 -5.08 -6.41
N TRP A 611 -3.28 -5.55 -5.24
CA TRP A 611 -4.61 -5.22 -4.73
C TRP A 611 -4.66 -3.77 -4.21
N PRO A 612 -5.76 -3.03 -4.47
CA PRO A 612 -5.95 -1.68 -3.96
C PRO A 612 -6.47 -1.75 -2.52
N LEU A 613 -5.59 -1.56 -1.54
CA LEU A 613 -5.91 -1.69 -0.11
C LEU A 613 -6.32 -0.34 0.53
N GLU A 614 -6.46 0.72 -0.25
CA GLU A 614 -6.57 2.11 0.23
C GLU A 614 -8.00 2.66 0.39
N VAL A 615 -9.03 2.08 -0.28
CA VAL A 615 -10.40 2.66 -0.29
C VAL A 615 -11.45 1.90 0.53
N PRO A 616 -11.40 0.56 0.73
CA PRO A 616 -12.34 -0.11 1.66
C PRO A 616 -11.69 -0.90 2.82
N LEU A 617 -10.36 -1.03 2.88
CA LEU A 617 -9.70 -1.83 3.93
C LEU A 617 -9.17 -1.04 5.12
N ALA A 618 -9.28 0.29 5.11
CA ALA A 618 -8.88 1.15 6.24
C ALA A 618 -9.62 0.83 7.56
N GLY A 619 -10.73 0.09 7.51
CA GLY A 619 -11.42 -0.45 8.69
C GLY A 619 -11.09 -1.92 9.03
N LEU A 620 -10.50 -2.68 8.11
CA LEU A 620 -10.30 -4.14 8.21
C LEU A 620 -8.82 -4.51 8.43
N HIS A 621 -7.90 -3.68 7.96
CA HIS A 621 -6.46 -3.86 8.13
C HIS A 621 -5.78 -2.54 8.53
N PRO A 622 -4.87 -2.57 9.53
CA PRO A 622 -4.15 -1.36 9.94
C PRO A 622 -3.27 -0.88 8.78
N LEU A 623 -3.40 0.40 8.41
CA LEU A 623 -2.60 1.03 7.34
C LEU A 623 -1.08 0.89 7.57
N GLU A 624 -0.66 0.69 8.82
CA GLU A 624 0.72 0.34 9.22
C GLU A 624 1.27 -0.92 8.52
N ARG A 625 0.39 -1.79 8.00
CA ARG A 625 0.75 -2.99 7.22
C ARG A 625 0.55 -2.82 5.72
N VAL A 626 -0.38 -1.94 5.32
CA VAL A 626 -0.66 -1.62 3.91
C VAL A 626 0.52 -0.88 3.29
N ILE A 627 1.09 0.09 4.01
CA ILE A 627 2.21 0.89 3.52
C ILE A 627 3.45 0.04 3.23
N PRO A 628 3.93 -0.83 4.15
CA PRO A 628 5.02 -1.75 3.85
C PRO A 628 4.73 -2.68 2.66
N TYR A 629 3.51 -3.20 2.50
CA TYR A 629 3.15 -4.03 1.36
C TYR A 629 3.31 -3.27 0.03
N LEU A 630 2.75 -2.06 -0.06
CA LEU A 630 2.85 -1.23 -1.27
C LEU A 630 4.29 -0.84 -1.59
N GLN A 631 5.11 -0.55 -0.57
CA GLN A 631 6.54 -0.26 -0.74
C GLN A 631 7.30 -1.47 -1.28
N PHE A 632 7.08 -2.64 -0.68
CA PHE A 632 7.75 -3.87 -1.06
C PHE A 632 7.40 -4.28 -2.49
N LEU A 633 6.14 -4.10 -2.85
CA LEU A 633 5.66 -4.36 -4.18
C LEU A 633 6.20 -3.37 -5.23
N ALA A 634 6.28 -2.07 -4.89
CA ALA A 634 6.93 -1.07 -5.73
C ALA A 634 8.44 -1.34 -5.90
N GLY A 635 9.11 -1.79 -4.83
CA GLY A 635 10.49 -2.26 -4.86
C GLY A 635 10.68 -3.46 -5.79
N ALA A 636 9.75 -4.43 -5.75
CA ALA A 636 9.76 -5.58 -6.66
C ALA A 636 9.53 -5.14 -8.11
N ALA A 637 8.60 -4.22 -8.37
CA ALA A 637 8.40 -3.66 -9.72
C ALA A 637 9.68 -3.01 -10.26
N SER A 638 10.35 -2.17 -9.45
CA SER A 638 11.64 -1.56 -9.81
C SER A 638 12.71 -2.62 -10.07
N ARG A 639 12.81 -3.66 -9.24
CA ARG A 639 13.78 -4.74 -9.43
C ARG A 639 13.51 -5.54 -10.70
N LEU A 640 12.26 -5.90 -10.99
CA LEU A 640 11.88 -6.65 -12.19
C LEU A 640 12.22 -5.84 -13.46
N GLN A 641 12.04 -4.52 -13.42
CA GLN A 641 12.44 -3.61 -14.49
C GLN A 641 13.97 -3.57 -14.66
N GLN A 642 14.73 -3.41 -13.57
CA GLN A 642 16.20 -3.41 -13.60
C GLN A 642 16.78 -4.73 -14.10
N ALA A 643 16.19 -5.84 -13.67
CA ALA A 643 16.54 -7.19 -14.08
C ALA A 643 16.23 -7.49 -15.56
N ALA A 644 15.52 -6.57 -16.24
CA ALA A 644 15.10 -6.68 -17.63
C ALA A 644 14.44 -8.03 -17.96
N ILE A 645 13.61 -8.55 -17.05
CA ILE A 645 12.90 -9.81 -17.29
C ILE A 645 11.88 -9.59 -18.41
N PRO A 646 12.01 -10.26 -19.56
CA PRO A 646 11.17 -10.00 -20.72
C PRO A 646 9.71 -10.38 -20.45
N ASN A 647 8.79 -9.68 -21.10
CA ASN A 647 7.34 -9.92 -21.03
C ASN A 647 6.78 -9.94 -19.60
N THR A 648 7.35 -9.16 -18.69
CA THR A 648 6.85 -8.98 -17.32
C THR A 648 6.30 -7.56 -17.16
N PHE A 649 5.12 -7.43 -16.56
CA PHE A 649 4.39 -6.18 -16.42
C PHE A 649 3.84 -6.04 -15.01
N PHE A 650 3.99 -4.88 -14.40
CA PHE A 650 3.31 -4.54 -13.15
C PHE A 650 1.89 -4.03 -13.44
N LEU A 651 0.92 -4.28 -12.55
CA LEU A 651 -0.44 -3.75 -12.63
C LEU A 651 -0.94 -3.36 -11.24
N GLN A 652 -1.18 -2.08 -11.02
CA GLN A 652 -1.85 -1.58 -9.83
C GLN A 652 -3.32 -1.30 -10.15
N LEU A 653 -4.24 -1.89 -9.37
CA LEU A 653 -5.67 -1.58 -9.48
C LEU A 653 -5.98 -0.25 -8.78
N ASP A 654 -7.00 0.46 -9.28
CA ASP A 654 -7.52 1.70 -8.69
C ASP A 654 -8.57 1.37 -7.62
N GLY A 655 -8.27 1.60 -6.35
CA GLY A 655 -9.22 1.38 -5.26
C GLY A 655 -10.42 2.30 -5.28
N THR A 656 -10.36 3.45 -5.95
CA THR A 656 -11.50 4.37 -6.04
C THR A 656 -12.62 3.82 -6.93
N GLU A 657 -12.30 2.88 -7.82
CA GLU A 657 -13.29 2.14 -8.62
C GLU A 657 -13.97 1.02 -7.80
N PHE A 658 -13.45 0.69 -6.62
CA PHE A 658 -14.11 -0.18 -5.65
C PHE A 658 -15.00 0.72 -4.80
N ALA A 659 -16.32 0.64 -5.02
CA ALA A 659 -17.25 1.27 -4.12
C ALA A 659 -16.92 0.82 -2.68
N ALA A 660 -17.02 1.73 -1.69
CA ALA A 660 -16.89 1.42 -0.25
C ALA A 660 -17.95 0.42 0.28
N THR A 661 -18.61 -0.25 -0.65
CA THR A 661 -19.53 -1.32 -0.48
C THR A 661 -18.71 -2.61 -0.68
N ASP A 662 -18.31 -3.12 0.48
CA ASP A 662 -18.54 -4.51 0.87
C ASP A 662 -17.50 -5.58 0.45
N HIS A 663 -16.51 -5.76 1.33
CA HIS A 663 -15.69 -6.95 1.43
C HIS A 663 -15.95 -7.60 2.79
N CYS A 664 -16.63 -8.76 2.84
CA CYS A 664 -16.62 -9.59 4.06
C CYS A 664 -15.23 -10.28 4.12
N ALA A 665 -14.21 -9.50 4.45
CA ALA A 665 -12.98 -10.00 5.04
C ALA A 665 -12.75 -9.19 6.33
N MET A 666 -13.47 -9.59 7.40
CA MET A 666 -13.19 -9.34 8.83
C MET A 666 -13.83 -8.14 9.59
N HIS A 667 -15.16 -7.90 9.58
CA HIS A 667 -16.01 -7.51 10.77
C HIS A 667 -17.48 -7.18 10.36
N PRO A 668 -18.47 -7.01 11.28
CA PRO A 668 -19.77 -7.66 11.19
C PRO A 668 -20.91 -6.64 11.15
N ALA A 669 -21.11 -5.92 10.06
CA ALA A 669 -22.29 -5.07 9.91
C ALA A 669 -22.51 -4.62 8.45
N GLY A 670 -23.04 -5.53 7.64
CA GLY A 670 -24.19 -5.22 6.79
C GLY A 670 -23.95 -4.61 5.41
N ARG A 671 -24.30 -5.46 4.42
CA ARG A 671 -24.60 -5.26 2.99
C ARG A 671 -23.40 -5.53 2.08
N ILE A 672 -23.63 -6.35 1.02
CA ILE A 672 -22.75 -6.67 -0.14
C ILE A 672 -23.45 -6.66 -1.50
N HIS A 673 -22.95 -5.85 -2.45
CA HIS A 673 -23.02 -5.97 -3.91
C HIS A 673 -21.62 -5.76 -4.52
N GLY A 674 -20.98 -6.85 -4.98
CA GLY A 674 -19.69 -6.79 -5.69
C GLY A 674 -19.81 -7.15 -7.16
N GLN A 675 -19.75 -6.15 -8.05
CA GLN A 675 -19.15 -6.32 -9.38
C GLN A 675 -17.80 -5.60 -9.33
N ALA A 676 -16.70 -6.31 -9.63
CA ALA A 676 -15.41 -5.69 -9.80
C ALA A 676 -15.44 -4.74 -11.02
N PRO A 677 -14.74 -3.59 -10.98
CA PRO A 677 -14.57 -2.77 -12.16
C PRO A 677 -13.62 -3.51 -13.12
N LEU A 678 -14.21 -4.26 -14.06
CA LEU A 678 -13.52 -4.74 -15.25
C LEU A 678 -12.76 -3.66 -16.08
N PRO A 679 -13.11 -2.34 -16.11
CA PRO A 679 -12.56 -1.37 -17.07
C PRO A 679 -11.02 -1.24 -17.14
N ALA A 680 -10.32 -1.21 -16.00
CA ALA A 680 -8.87 -0.99 -15.99
C ALA A 680 -8.07 -2.16 -16.62
N MET A 681 -8.50 -3.40 -16.38
CA MET A 681 -7.87 -4.60 -16.96
C MET A 681 -8.28 -4.81 -18.43
N MET A 682 -9.49 -4.35 -18.79
CA MET A 682 -10.02 -4.45 -20.16
C MET A 682 -9.27 -3.59 -21.18
N GLY A 683 -8.94 -2.35 -20.82
CA GLY A 683 -8.27 -1.42 -21.73
C GLY A 683 -6.86 -1.86 -22.16
N TRP A 684 -6.24 -2.79 -21.43
CA TRP A 684 -4.92 -3.33 -21.74
C TRP A 684 -4.98 -4.56 -22.67
N MET A 685 -5.86 -5.53 -22.38
CA MET A 685 -5.97 -6.76 -23.19
C MET A 685 -6.64 -6.52 -24.56
N GLU A 686 -7.46 -5.47 -24.72
CA GLU A 686 -8.03 -5.08 -26.02
C GLU A 686 -6.99 -4.58 -27.04
N LYS A 687 -5.79 -4.18 -26.60
CA LYS A 687 -4.72 -3.66 -27.47
C LYS A 687 -3.73 -4.72 -27.94
N TRP A 688 -3.98 -6.00 -27.66
CA TRP A 688 -3.08 -7.08 -28.05
C TRP A 688 -3.23 -7.45 -29.53
N PRO A 689 -2.15 -7.46 -30.34
CA PRO A 689 -2.25 -7.85 -31.74
C PRO A 689 -2.48 -9.35 -31.86
N SER A 690 -3.62 -9.71 -32.43
CA SER A 690 -3.82 -11.06 -32.99
C SER A 690 -2.83 -11.23 -34.15
N GLN A 691 -1.91 -12.18 -34.05
CA GLN A 691 -1.07 -12.56 -35.19
C GLN A 691 -1.85 -13.48 -36.15
N PRO A 692 -1.63 -13.39 -37.47
CA PRO A 692 -2.62 -13.76 -38.47
C PRO A 692 -2.32 -15.10 -39.17
N GLY A 693 -3.34 -15.93 -39.31
CA GLY A 693 -3.34 -17.12 -40.18
C GLY A 693 -4.20 -16.93 -41.43
N ARG A 694 -3.54 -16.56 -42.54
CA ARG A 694 -3.87 -16.82 -43.96
C ARG A 694 -5.30 -16.53 -44.49
N GLY A 695 -5.40 -15.58 -45.42
CA GLY A 695 -6.48 -15.52 -46.42
C GLY A 695 -6.66 -14.14 -47.03
N ALA A 696 -6.24 -13.95 -48.28
CA ALA A 696 -6.04 -12.67 -48.94
C ALA A 696 -7.31 -12.02 -49.54
N ARG A 697 -7.17 -10.69 -49.78
CA ARG A 697 -7.80 -9.82 -50.81
C ARG A 697 -9.08 -9.04 -50.40
N ARG A 698 -8.98 -7.72 -50.19
CA ARG A 698 -9.06 -6.62 -51.20
C ARG A 698 -8.94 -5.24 -50.51
N ASN A 699 -8.03 -4.42 -51.02
CA ASN A 699 -7.79 -2.97 -50.79
C ASN A 699 -8.86 -2.10 -51.49
N PRO A 700 -8.89 -0.73 -51.42
CA PRO A 700 -7.93 0.24 -50.83
C PRO A 700 -8.57 1.44 -50.07
N CYS A 701 -7.70 2.36 -49.61
CA CYS A 701 -7.94 3.77 -49.22
C CYS A 701 -7.93 4.10 -47.72
N THR A 702 -6.75 4.04 -47.08
CA THR A 702 -5.98 5.22 -46.60
C THR A 702 -4.83 4.73 -45.72
N ALA A 703 -3.69 4.46 -46.36
CA ALA A 703 -2.40 4.24 -45.72
C ALA A 703 -1.45 5.32 -46.24
N ALA A 704 -0.95 6.16 -45.35
CA ALA A 704 0.32 6.85 -45.53
C ALA A 704 0.91 7.15 -44.15
N ALA A 705 2.13 6.65 -43.93
CA ALA A 705 3.03 6.88 -42.79
C ALA A 705 2.90 5.98 -41.54
N ALA A 706 3.10 4.66 -41.71
CA ALA A 706 3.71 3.81 -40.66
C ALA A 706 4.32 2.52 -41.26
N ALA A 707 5.21 2.62 -42.25
CA ALA A 707 6.09 1.51 -42.65
C ALA A 707 7.22 2.01 -43.54
N SER A 708 8.28 2.53 -42.93
CA SER A 708 9.64 2.56 -43.50
C SER A 708 10.60 2.96 -42.38
N ARG A 709 11.18 1.97 -41.70
CA ARG A 709 12.50 2.00 -41.04
C ARG A 709 12.77 0.70 -40.26
N VAL A 710 12.93 -0.40 -41.00
CA VAL A 710 13.72 -1.58 -40.57
C VAL A 710 14.86 -1.85 -41.56
N LEU A 711 15.22 -0.88 -42.41
CA LEU A 711 16.39 -0.97 -43.26
C LEU A 711 17.22 0.31 -43.21
N LEU A 712 17.89 0.54 -42.07
CA LEU A 712 19.06 1.42 -41.93
C LEU A 712 19.65 1.28 -40.51
N ALA A 713 19.91 0.03 -40.09
CA ALA A 713 20.65 -0.29 -38.86
C ALA A 713 22.15 -0.55 -39.14
N ALA A 714 22.71 -0.02 -40.23
CA ALA A 714 24.11 -0.28 -40.61
C ALA A 714 24.92 0.96 -41.04
N THR A 715 24.43 2.19 -40.81
CA THR A 715 25.16 3.42 -41.20
C THR A 715 24.96 4.60 -40.24
N ALA A 716 24.76 4.32 -38.95
CA ALA A 716 24.75 5.34 -37.89
C ALA A 716 25.85 5.13 -36.82
N LEU A 717 26.76 4.15 -37.05
CA LEU A 717 27.94 3.92 -36.22
C LEU A 717 29.26 4.42 -36.85
N LEU A 718 29.19 5.15 -37.97
CA LEU A 718 30.36 5.65 -38.73
C LEU A 718 30.19 7.12 -39.20
N ALA A 719 29.43 7.93 -38.45
CA ALA A 719 29.35 9.39 -38.63
C ALA A 719 29.73 10.18 -37.36
N ILE A 720 30.36 9.52 -36.38
CA ILE A 720 30.85 10.13 -35.11
C ILE A 720 32.37 10.41 -35.18
N LEU A 721 33.03 10.16 -36.32
CA LEU A 721 34.46 10.43 -36.52
C LEU A 721 34.72 11.20 -37.82
N SER A 722 34.10 12.37 -38.02
CA SER A 722 34.60 13.40 -38.95
C SER A 722 33.72 14.65 -38.96
N SER A 723 33.88 15.53 -37.96
CA SER A 723 33.63 16.97 -38.13
C SER A 723 34.28 17.79 -37.00
N SER A 724 35.54 17.48 -36.69
CA SER A 724 36.45 18.48 -36.12
C SER A 724 36.82 19.47 -37.22
N ARG A 725 36.08 20.57 -37.32
CA ARG A 725 36.51 21.86 -37.90
C ARG A 725 35.54 22.94 -37.43
N LEU A 726 35.83 23.46 -36.24
CA LEU A 726 35.42 24.80 -35.84
C LEU A 726 36.01 25.77 -36.87
N THR A 727 35.17 26.34 -37.71
CA THR A 727 35.52 27.56 -38.45
C THR A 727 35.56 28.69 -37.43
N SER A 728 36.77 29.17 -37.18
CA SER A 728 37.03 30.46 -36.54
C SER A 728 36.33 31.56 -37.33
N VAL A 729 35.34 32.19 -36.69
CA VAL A 729 34.93 33.53 -37.07
C VAL A 729 35.60 34.45 -36.06
N ASP A 730 36.61 35.17 -36.52
CA ASP A 730 37.16 36.32 -35.83
C ASP A 730 36.04 37.36 -35.65
N ALA A 731 35.59 37.52 -34.41
CA ALA A 731 34.86 38.69 -33.95
C ALA A 731 35.55 39.16 -32.66
N ALA A 732 36.20 40.30 -32.79
CA ALA A 732 37.01 40.92 -31.76
C ALA A 732 36.20 41.24 -30.48
N ASN A 733 36.76 40.83 -29.34
CA ASN A 733 36.64 41.49 -28.03
C ASN A 733 35.31 41.43 -27.24
N THR A 734 34.70 40.25 -27.06
CA THR A 734 33.60 40.03 -26.08
C THR A 734 33.66 38.64 -25.41
N ASP A 735 34.72 38.35 -24.67
CA ASP A 735 34.82 37.09 -23.88
C ASP A 735 34.02 37.25 -22.57
N PRO A 736 32.99 36.42 -22.27
CA PRO A 736 32.18 36.58 -21.06
C PRO A 736 33.04 36.40 -19.82
N ARG A 737 33.09 37.45 -18.98
CA ARG A 737 33.89 37.48 -17.74
C ARG A 737 33.24 36.66 -16.62
N VAL A 738 32.06 36.10 -16.86
CA VAL A 738 31.25 35.33 -15.91
C VAL A 738 30.81 34.03 -16.56
N ARG A 739 31.03 32.89 -15.87
CA ARG A 739 30.45 31.59 -16.22
C ARG A 739 29.17 31.38 -15.42
N LEU A 740 28.08 31.06 -16.09
CA LEU A 740 26.76 30.83 -15.47
C LEU A 740 26.45 29.33 -15.47
N ASP A 741 26.26 28.77 -14.28
CA ASP A 741 25.85 27.38 -14.07
C ASP A 741 24.42 27.39 -13.51
N GLY A 742 23.42 27.08 -14.35
CA GLY A 742 22.00 27.13 -14.01
C GLY A 742 21.16 27.87 -15.06
N ARG A 743 19.96 28.31 -14.67
CA ARG A 743 19.12 29.20 -15.50
C ARG A 743 19.15 30.61 -14.93
N PHE A 744 19.33 31.59 -15.82
CA PHE A 744 19.46 33.02 -15.54
C PHE A 744 18.67 33.82 -16.57
N VAL A 745 18.28 35.04 -16.20
CA VAL A 745 17.75 36.04 -17.14
C VAL A 745 18.77 37.17 -17.28
N PRO A 746 19.26 37.46 -18.51
CA PRO A 746 20.16 38.57 -18.73
C PRO A 746 19.42 39.89 -18.54
N GLY A 747 20.03 40.83 -17.80
CA GLY A 747 19.57 42.20 -17.71
C GLY A 747 20.21 43.10 -18.77
N PRO A 748 19.94 44.42 -18.72
CA PRO A 748 20.57 45.38 -19.62
C PRO A 748 22.08 45.44 -19.37
N ASP A 749 22.88 44.86 -20.27
CA ASP A 749 24.35 44.92 -20.22
C ASP A 749 24.82 46.24 -20.85
N ASP A 750 25.62 47.00 -20.11
CA ASP A 750 26.25 48.24 -20.58
C ASP A 750 27.56 47.99 -21.36
N GLY A 751 27.95 46.72 -21.52
CA GLY A 751 29.17 46.28 -22.17
C GLY A 751 30.42 46.43 -21.30
N ALA A 752 30.32 47.05 -20.12
CA ALA A 752 31.43 47.29 -19.21
C ALA A 752 31.62 46.15 -18.20
N THR A 753 30.56 45.42 -17.88
CA THR A 753 30.54 44.41 -16.81
C THR A 753 30.70 42.97 -17.30
N GLY A 754 30.77 42.76 -18.62
CA GLY A 754 31.12 41.45 -19.22
C GLY A 754 30.03 40.40 -19.08
N GLY A 755 28.76 40.79 -19.25
CA GLY A 755 27.60 39.91 -19.15
C GLY A 755 26.80 40.01 -17.85
N LEU A 756 26.99 41.06 -17.04
CA LEU A 756 26.13 41.42 -15.91
C LEU A 756 25.24 42.63 -16.30
N PRO A 757 24.11 42.87 -15.64
CA PRO A 757 23.54 42.11 -14.52
C PRO A 757 22.85 40.81 -14.96
N GLN A 758 22.78 39.83 -14.04
CA GLN A 758 22.09 38.55 -14.25
C GLN A 758 21.08 38.28 -13.15
N LEU A 759 19.84 37.99 -13.52
CA LEU A 759 18.78 37.69 -12.56
C LEU A 759 18.90 36.25 -12.05
N MET A 760 18.95 36.09 -10.73
CA MET A 760 19.02 34.79 -10.07
C MET A 760 17.68 34.46 -9.41
N THR A 761 16.93 33.51 -9.97
CA THR A 761 15.64 33.07 -9.41
C THR A 761 15.64 31.60 -8.96
N TRP A 762 16.25 30.70 -9.73
CA TRP A 762 16.34 29.28 -9.39
C TRP A 762 17.31 28.97 -8.22
N PRO A 763 17.03 27.94 -7.41
CA PRO A 763 17.93 27.49 -6.36
C PRO A 763 19.19 26.86 -6.97
N SER A 764 20.30 26.94 -6.25
CA SER A 764 21.61 26.40 -6.63
C SER A 764 22.23 26.97 -7.91
N SER A 765 21.60 27.95 -8.57
CA SER A 765 22.23 28.70 -9.68
C SER A 765 23.51 29.38 -9.18
N ALA A 766 24.56 29.31 -10.00
CA ALA A 766 25.88 29.81 -9.64
C ALA A 766 26.51 30.66 -10.75
N ALA A 767 27.17 31.74 -10.35
CA ALA A 767 27.98 32.57 -11.23
C ALA A 767 29.45 32.49 -10.79
N THR A 768 30.35 32.05 -11.67
CA THR A 768 31.79 31.95 -11.41
C THR A 768 32.57 32.98 -12.22
N LEU A 769 33.48 33.67 -11.55
CA LEU A 769 34.44 34.61 -12.15
C LEU A 769 35.86 34.20 -11.78
N ALA A 770 36.83 34.51 -12.64
CA ALA A 770 38.25 34.42 -12.32
C ALA A 770 38.87 35.82 -12.32
N PHE A 771 39.86 36.04 -11.45
CA PHE A 771 40.55 37.32 -11.35
C PHE A 771 41.95 37.16 -10.75
N SER A 772 42.79 38.18 -10.86
CA SER A 772 44.13 38.22 -10.26
C SER A 772 44.55 39.63 -9.90
N GLY A 773 45.59 39.76 -9.08
CA GLY A 773 46.17 41.06 -8.72
C GLY A 773 45.32 41.93 -7.78
N ALA A 774 44.29 41.35 -7.16
CA ALA A 774 43.38 42.03 -6.26
C ALA A 774 43.50 41.47 -4.83
N ALA A 775 43.67 42.35 -3.84
CA ALA A 775 43.72 41.97 -2.43
C ALA A 775 42.33 41.71 -1.83
N SER A 776 41.27 42.10 -2.54
CA SER A 776 39.87 41.90 -2.17
C SER A 776 38.97 41.78 -3.40
N VAL A 777 37.76 41.27 -3.19
CA VAL A 777 36.70 41.24 -4.21
C VAL A 777 35.39 41.68 -3.59
N THR A 778 34.61 42.47 -4.32
CA THR A 778 33.30 42.96 -3.87
C THR A 778 32.20 42.49 -4.82
N VAL A 779 31.09 42.01 -4.27
CA VAL A 779 29.89 41.59 -5.01
C VAL A 779 28.73 42.48 -4.59
N VAL A 780 27.98 42.98 -5.56
CA VAL A 780 26.72 43.70 -5.32
C VAL A 780 25.56 42.86 -5.84
N LEU A 781 24.64 42.53 -4.95
CA LEU A 781 23.40 41.83 -5.23
C LEU A 781 22.23 42.79 -4.96
N ASP A 782 21.37 42.99 -5.95
CA ASP A 782 20.23 43.90 -5.86
C ASP A 782 18.91 43.13 -5.90
N GLY A 783 18.31 42.97 -4.73
CA GLY A 783 16.98 42.38 -4.56
C GLY A 783 15.86 43.41 -4.47
N ARG A 784 16.13 44.72 -4.63
CA ARG A 784 15.10 45.77 -4.48
C ARG A 784 13.89 45.46 -5.35
N LEU A 785 12.71 45.47 -4.72
CA LEU A 785 11.46 45.13 -5.39
C LEU A 785 11.27 45.96 -6.65
N GLU A 786 11.49 47.28 -6.58
CA GLU A 786 11.37 48.20 -7.71
C GLU A 786 12.34 47.92 -8.87
N ALA A 787 13.47 47.26 -8.61
CA ALA A 787 14.48 46.89 -9.60
C ALA A 787 14.22 45.53 -10.27
N LEU A 788 13.37 44.69 -9.67
CA LEU A 788 13.03 43.37 -10.23
C LEU A 788 12.03 43.49 -11.40
N PRO A 789 11.99 42.50 -12.32
CA PRO A 789 10.99 42.46 -13.37
C PRO A 789 9.55 42.52 -12.85
N SER A 790 8.62 43.02 -13.67
CA SER A 790 7.19 43.12 -13.30
C SER A 790 6.61 41.78 -12.80
N PRO A 791 6.92 40.62 -13.42
CA PRO A 791 6.45 39.36 -12.90
C PRO A 791 6.84 39.12 -11.42
N ASP A 792 8.10 39.31 -11.05
CA ASP A 792 8.60 39.13 -9.69
C ASP A 792 7.93 40.07 -8.68
N ARG A 793 7.72 41.34 -9.06
CA ARG A 793 7.05 42.35 -8.23
C ARG A 793 5.61 41.96 -7.90
N GLU A 794 4.85 41.60 -8.92
CA GLU A 794 3.47 41.14 -8.76
C GLU A 794 3.38 39.89 -7.87
N TYR A 795 4.36 38.98 -7.92
CA TYR A 795 4.40 37.84 -7.01
C TYR A 795 4.50 38.29 -5.54
N SER A 796 5.37 39.27 -5.25
CA SER A 796 5.51 39.83 -3.90
C SER A 796 4.21 40.50 -3.40
N GLU A 797 3.53 41.26 -4.27
CA GLU A 797 2.27 41.93 -3.95
C GLU A 797 1.14 40.94 -3.63
N LEU A 798 1.02 39.86 -4.41
CA LEU A 798 -0.02 38.84 -4.25
C LEU A 798 0.01 38.14 -2.89
N PHE A 799 1.19 38.00 -2.27
CA PHE A 799 1.35 37.17 -1.07
C PHE A 799 1.59 37.96 0.23
N ARG A 800 1.62 39.30 0.20
CA ARG A 800 1.97 40.15 1.37
C ARG A 800 3.15 39.57 2.16
N VAL A 801 4.16 39.07 1.46
CA VAL A 801 5.22 38.25 2.05
C VAL A 801 6.09 39.18 2.88
N GLY A 802 6.02 39.10 4.21
CA GLY A 802 6.94 39.82 5.11
C GLY A 802 8.41 39.36 5.01
N VAL A 803 8.76 38.65 3.94
CA VAL A 803 10.06 38.00 3.69
C VAL A 803 10.56 38.24 2.27
N PHE A 804 9.79 38.83 1.35
CA PHE A 804 10.31 39.15 0.02
C PHE A 804 10.93 40.55 0.04
N PRO A 805 12.17 40.78 -0.44
CA PRO A 805 13.05 39.90 -1.21
C PRO A 805 14.14 39.26 -0.32
N THR A 806 13.91 38.06 0.22
CA THR A 806 14.93 37.32 0.98
C THR A 806 15.62 36.29 0.10
N CYS A 807 16.77 36.65 -0.46
CA CYS A 807 17.62 35.75 -1.21
C CYS A 807 18.88 35.42 -0.43
N ALA A 808 19.13 34.14 -0.17
CA ALA A 808 20.33 33.69 0.51
C ALA A 808 21.40 33.28 -0.50
N PHE A 809 22.64 33.67 -0.23
CA PHE A 809 23.81 33.43 -1.08
C PHE A 809 24.97 32.81 -0.30
N GLN A 810 25.73 31.96 -0.97
CA GLN A 810 27.01 31.44 -0.51
C GLN A 810 28.12 31.86 -1.47
N PHE A 811 29.28 32.21 -0.92
CA PHE A 811 30.43 32.70 -1.65
C PHE A 811 31.60 31.73 -1.47
N GLU A 812 32.07 31.16 -2.57
CA GLU A 812 33.26 30.30 -2.60
C GLU A 812 34.42 31.02 -3.27
N VAL A 813 35.58 31.05 -2.62
CA VAL A 813 36.85 31.49 -3.21
C VAL A 813 37.74 30.27 -3.37
N ASP A 814 38.23 30.02 -4.59
CA ASP A 814 39.09 28.88 -4.93
C ASP A 814 38.49 27.51 -4.53
N GLY A 815 37.17 27.42 -4.60
CA GLY A 815 36.40 26.24 -4.22
C GLY A 815 36.26 26.03 -2.71
N VAL A 816 36.60 27.04 -1.90
CA VAL A 816 36.43 27.04 -0.45
C VAL A 816 35.32 28.03 -0.08
N LEU A 817 34.32 27.58 0.69
CA LEU A 817 33.29 28.45 1.24
C LEU A 817 33.91 29.49 2.18
N VAL A 818 33.83 30.77 1.82
CA VAL A 818 34.39 31.88 2.60
C VAL A 818 33.34 32.75 3.27
N GLY A 819 32.06 32.56 2.93
CA GLY A 819 30.96 33.25 3.62
C GLY A 819 29.58 32.97 3.03
N SER A 820 28.57 33.43 3.76
CA SER A 820 27.18 33.42 3.32
C SER A 820 26.50 34.72 3.76
N ASN A 821 25.59 35.25 2.97
CA ASN A 821 24.81 36.43 3.32
C ASN A 821 23.47 36.43 2.58
N GLN A 822 22.58 37.37 2.88
CA GLN A 822 21.26 37.43 2.27
C GLN A 822 20.79 38.87 2.01
N THR A 823 20.01 39.05 0.93
CA THR A 823 19.15 40.24 0.81
C THR A 823 17.96 40.07 1.75
N THR A 824 17.37 41.17 2.23
CA THR A 824 16.15 41.15 3.05
C THR A 824 15.29 42.37 2.72
N PRO A 825 14.01 42.43 3.16
CA PRO A 825 13.21 43.66 3.04
C PRO A 825 13.86 44.89 3.67
N GLY A 826 14.59 44.73 4.78
CA GLY A 826 15.30 45.83 5.44
C GLY A 826 16.67 46.17 4.83
N GLN A 827 17.25 45.24 4.07
CA GLN A 827 18.52 45.40 3.37
C GLN A 827 18.41 44.73 1.98
N PRO A 828 17.70 45.37 1.03
CA PRO A 828 17.43 44.75 -0.27
C PRO A 828 18.64 44.78 -1.21
N VAL A 829 19.60 45.69 -0.98
CA VAL A 829 20.89 45.70 -1.69
C VAL A 829 21.97 45.16 -0.75
N LEU A 830 22.61 44.08 -1.17
CA LEU A 830 23.70 43.45 -0.45
C LEU A 830 25.03 43.76 -1.15
N THR A 831 25.93 44.44 -0.44
CA THR A 831 27.34 44.58 -0.83
C THR A 831 28.17 43.65 0.05
N TRP A 832 28.74 42.61 -0.54
CA TRP A 832 29.60 41.65 0.15
C TRP A 832 31.05 41.84 -0.31
N THR A 833 32.00 41.92 0.63
CA THR A 833 33.43 42.06 0.34
C THR A 833 34.20 40.97 1.06
N HIS A 834 35.15 40.35 0.36
CA HIS A 834 36.14 39.45 0.94
C HIS A 834 37.53 40.04 0.75
N GLU A 835 38.28 40.14 1.84
CA GLU A 835 39.61 40.74 1.89
C GLU A 835 40.66 39.70 2.28
N GLY A 836 41.95 40.04 2.14
CA GLY A 836 43.06 39.18 2.54
C GLY A 836 43.38 38.08 1.52
N LEU A 837 43.03 38.29 0.25
CA LEU A 837 43.42 37.40 -0.83
C LEU A 837 44.93 37.43 -1.02
N SER A 838 45.53 36.26 -1.20
CA SER A 838 46.95 36.13 -1.47
C SER A 838 47.30 36.69 -2.86
N ALA A 839 48.59 36.89 -3.14
CA ALA A 839 49.01 37.21 -4.50
C ALA A 839 48.80 35.98 -5.39
N GLY A 840 47.98 36.11 -6.43
CA GLY A 840 47.73 35.01 -7.36
C GLY A 840 46.50 35.19 -8.24
N GLU A 841 46.13 34.10 -8.90
CA GLU A 841 44.84 33.96 -9.58
C GLU A 841 43.84 33.33 -8.62
N HIS A 842 42.62 33.86 -8.62
CA HIS A 842 41.52 33.42 -7.78
C HIS A 842 40.28 33.19 -8.62
N THR A 843 39.43 32.31 -8.12
CA THR A 843 38.07 32.11 -8.61
C THR A 843 37.07 32.45 -7.53
N LEU A 844 36.05 33.24 -7.87
CA LEU A 844 34.90 33.50 -7.01
C LEU A 844 33.68 32.80 -7.61
N THR A 845 32.97 32.01 -6.82
CA THR A 845 31.65 31.48 -7.19
C THR A 845 30.59 31.98 -6.24
N VAL A 846 29.55 32.62 -6.79
CA VAL A 846 28.39 33.11 -6.06
C VAL A 846 27.22 32.17 -6.31
N HIS A 847 26.74 31.50 -5.26
CA HIS A 847 25.60 30.59 -5.33
C HIS A 847 24.35 31.24 -4.75
N LYS A 848 23.21 31.17 -5.45
CA LYS A 848 21.90 31.39 -4.82
C LYS A 848 21.46 30.08 -4.17
N VAL A 849 21.29 30.07 -2.85
CA VAL A 849 20.93 28.84 -2.11
C VAL A 849 19.45 28.78 -1.72
N SER A 850 18.78 29.94 -1.66
CA SER A 850 17.34 30.02 -1.36
C SER A 850 16.48 29.62 -2.56
N GLU A 851 15.26 29.18 -2.27
CA GLU A 851 14.26 28.82 -3.27
C GLU A 851 13.65 30.02 -4.01
N PRO A 852 12.93 29.82 -5.13
CA PRO A 852 12.29 30.91 -5.87
C PRO A 852 11.29 31.71 -5.04
N ARG A 853 10.52 31.03 -4.17
CA ARG A 853 9.51 31.67 -3.32
C ARG A 853 10.06 32.70 -2.32
N ALA A 854 11.36 32.61 -2.02
CA ALA A 854 12.06 33.49 -1.09
C ALA A 854 12.33 34.87 -1.72
N GLY A 855 12.61 34.87 -3.03
CA GLY A 855 12.89 36.05 -3.82
C GLY A 855 13.77 35.79 -5.03
N ALA A 856 13.97 36.88 -5.78
CA ALA A 856 14.97 37.02 -6.81
C ALA A 856 15.95 38.15 -6.44
N ALA A 857 17.15 38.12 -7.01
CA ALA A 857 18.06 39.26 -6.98
C ALA A 857 18.89 39.31 -8.26
N TRP A 858 19.24 40.52 -8.68
CA TRP A 858 20.25 40.74 -9.69
C TRP A 858 21.64 40.54 -9.09
N LEU A 859 22.45 39.69 -9.70
CA LEU A 859 23.91 39.84 -9.59
C LEU A 859 24.28 41.08 -10.38
N GLN A 860 24.41 42.20 -9.69
CA GLN A 860 24.50 43.52 -10.29
C GLN A 860 25.91 43.80 -10.81
N THR A 861 26.89 43.73 -9.91
CA THR A 861 28.29 43.98 -10.24
C THR A 861 29.21 43.10 -9.41
N VAL A 862 30.38 42.81 -9.97
CA VAL A 862 31.53 42.31 -9.22
C VAL A 862 32.67 43.30 -9.43
N GLY A 863 33.20 43.84 -8.34
CA GLY A 863 34.23 44.86 -8.32
C GLY A 863 35.56 44.32 -7.81
N LEU A 864 36.65 44.78 -8.41
CA LEU A 864 38.01 44.58 -7.93
C LEU A 864 38.61 45.94 -7.56
N PRO A 865 39.47 46.02 -6.53
CA PRO A 865 40.24 47.22 -6.23
C PRO A 865 41.22 47.55 -7.38
N PRO A 866 41.74 48.80 -7.42
CA PRO A 866 42.76 49.19 -8.40
C PRO A 866 43.94 48.22 -8.44
N GLY A 867 44.32 47.77 -9.65
CA GLY A 867 45.35 46.75 -9.87
C GLY A 867 44.82 45.33 -10.08
N GLY A 868 43.56 45.08 -9.70
CA GLY A 868 42.88 43.82 -10.00
C GLY A 868 42.47 43.72 -11.48
N ARG A 869 42.56 42.50 -12.04
CA ARG A 869 42.10 42.19 -13.39
C ARG A 869 41.23 40.93 -13.41
N PHE A 870 40.14 40.97 -14.16
CA PHE A 870 39.35 39.78 -14.46
C PHE A 870 40.08 38.89 -15.47
N LEU A 871 39.88 37.59 -15.33
CA LEU A 871 40.40 36.53 -16.19
C LEU A 871 39.21 35.72 -16.74
N PRO A 872 39.37 35.03 -17.89
CA PRO A 872 38.40 34.05 -18.33
C PRO A 872 38.18 32.99 -17.24
N PRO A 873 36.93 32.74 -16.83
CA PRO A 873 36.67 31.73 -15.81
C PRO A 873 37.05 30.33 -16.33
N PRO A 874 37.64 29.46 -15.49
CA PRO A 874 37.98 28.11 -15.91
C PRO A 874 36.71 27.34 -16.31
N PRO A 875 36.82 26.29 -17.16
CA PRO A 875 35.70 25.41 -17.44
C PRO A 875 35.12 24.82 -16.16
N SER A 876 33.79 24.73 -16.09
CA SER A 876 33.13 24.05 -14.97
C SER A 876 33.60 22.60 -14.88
N ARG A 877 33.43 21.98 -13.71
CA ARG A 877 33.68 20.53 -13.56
C ARG A 877 32.84 19.72 -14.56
N GLY A 878 31.57 20.12 -14.75
CA GLY A 878 30.67 19.54 -15.74
C GLY A 878 31.10 19.71 -17.18
N ALA A 879 31.67 20.86 -17.55
CA ALA A 879 32.20 21.08 -18.88
C ALA A 879 33.42 20.20 -19.16
N ARG A 880 34.26 19.95 -18.15
CA ARG A 880 35.41 19.03 -18.26
C ARG A 880 35.01 17.57 -18.42
N THR A 881 33.98 17.13 -17.70
CA THR A 881 33.47 15.75 -17.78
C THR A 881 32.46 15.55 -18.90
N GLY A 882 31.90 16.64 -19.45
CA GLY A 882 30.76 16.61 -20.36
C GLY A 882 29.43 16.26 -19.69
N ARG A 883 29.39 16.05 -18.37
CA ARG A 883 28.21 15.54 -17.64
C ARG A 883 27.25 16.66 -17.25
N ARG A 884 25.95 16.42 -17.46
CA ARG A 884 24.84 17.34 -17.25
C ARG A 884 23.63 16.60 -16.64
N LEU A 885 23.12 17.13 -15.54
CA LEU A 885 22.00 16.57 -14.77
C LEU A 885 20.86 17.58 -14.62
N LEU A 886 19.63 17.19 -14.89
CA LEU A 886 18.46 18.02 -14.60
C LEU A 886 17.71 17.44 -13.40
N PHE A 887 17.47 18.26 -12.38
CA PHE A 887 16.61 17.91 -11.25
C PHE A 887 15.31 18.69 -11.34
N LEU A 888 14.18 17.98 -11.36
CA LEU A 888 12.84 18.53 -11.41
C LEU A 888 12.04 18.06 -10.19
N GLY A 889 11.48 18.98 -9.40
CA GLY A 889 10.67 18.55 -8.27
C GLY A 889 10.10 19.66 -7.38
N ASP A 890 9.79 19.27 -6.14
CA ASP A 890 9.12 20.10 -5.15
C ASP A 890 10.04 20.59 -4.02
N SER A 891 9.51 20.82 -2.81
CA SER A 891 10.26 21.29 -1.64
C SER A 891 11.36 20.33 -1.20
N TYR A 892 11.24 19.03 -1.48
CA TYR A 892 12.30 18.08 -1.15
C TYR A 892 13.43 18.13 -2.16
N THR A 893 13.14 18.55 -3.40
CA THR A 893 14.19 18.83 -4.39
C THR A 893 14.91 20.13 -4.05
N VAL A 894 14.17 21.18 -3.68
CA VAL A 894 14.76 22.42 -3.14
C VAL A 894 15.70 22.18 -1.95
N GLY A 895 15.37 21.25 -1.06
CA GLY A 895 16.03 21.10 0.24
C GLY A 895 15.43 22.01 1.31
N ALA A 896 14.12 22.26 1.25
CA ALA A 896 13.47 23.20 2.16
C ALA A 896 13.65 22.79 3.62
N GLY A 897 14.23 23.66 4.44
CA GLY A 897 14.45 23.43 5.88
C GLY A 897 15.58 22.46 6.25
N ASN A 898 16.40 22.01 5.28
CA ASN A 898 17.39 20.96 5.50
C ASN A 898 18.53 21.33 6.48
N VAL A 899 18.81 22.62 6.67
CA VAL A 899 19.81 23.14 7.63
C VAL A 899 19.16 23.80 8.85
N GLY A 900 17.84 23.59 9.02
CA GLY A 900 17.08 24.17 10.12
C GLY A 900 17.28 23.44 11.44
N PRO A 901 17.03 24.13 12.57
CA PRO A 901 17.03 23.46 13.87
C PRO A 901 15.93 22.38 13.91
N PRO A 902 16.20 21.24 14.58
CA PRO A 902 15.23 20.16 14.72
C PRO A 902 13.84 20.64 15.17
N GLY A 903 12.80 20.30 14.40
CA GLY A 903 11.42 20.60 14.76
C GLY A 903 11.04 22.08 14.71
N CYS A 904 11.70 22.88 13.87
CA CYS A 904 11.29 24.23 13.53
C CYS A 904 9.76 24.28 13.21
N ARG A 905 9.07 25.35 13.64
CA ARG A 905 7.58 25.45 13.58
C ARG A 905 7.01 26.63 12.78
N SER A 906 7.85 27.40 12.09
CA SER A 906 7.43 28.58 11.35
C SER A 906 7.77 28.43 9.87
N PRO A 907 6.82 28.67 8.95
CA PRO A 907 7.09 28.71 7.51
C PRO A 907 8.21 29.70 7.13
N HIS A 908 8.31 30.84 7.83
CA HIS A 908 9.40 31.79 7.65
C HIS A 908 10.77 31.18 7.98
N ARG A 909 10.81 30.29 8.98
CA ARG A 909 12.03 29.54 9.31
C ARG A 909 12.35 28.43 8.32
N LEU A 910 11.39 27.95 7.53
CA LEU A 910 11.66 26.97 6.48
C LEU A 910 12.51 27.60 5.39
N THR A 911 12.09 28.76 4.89
CA THR A 911 12.80 29.49 3.83
C THR A 911 14.19 29.94 4.26
N SER A 912 14.34 30.49 5.47
CA SER A 912 15.65 30.92 5.98
C SER A 912 16.56 29.76 6.42
N ALA A 913 16.01 28.56 6.59
CA ALA A 913 16.75 27.35 6.91
C ALA A 913 16.91 26.40 5.71
N THR A 914 16.88 26.95 4.50
CA THR A 914 17.07 26.21 3.26
C THR A 914 18.47 26.44 2.71
N ASP A 915 19.22 25.36 2.52
CA ASP A 915 20.46 25.35 1.76
C ASP A 915 20.34 24.35 0.62
N SER A 916 19.95 24.82 -0.57
CA SER A 916 19.75 23.94 -1.71
C SER A 916 21.02 23.18 -2.12
N LEU A 917 22.23 23.68 -1.81
CA LEU A 917 23.49 22.97 -2.10
C LEU A 917 23.70 21.73 -1.23
N GLN A 918 22.94 21.57 -0.15
CA GLN A 918 22.91 20.36 0.69
C GLN A 918 21.71 19.45 0.39
N SER A 919 20.88 19.79 -0.60
CA SER A 919 19.84 18.88 -1.10
C SER A 919 20.45 17.75 -1.94
N TYR A 920 19.68 16.68 -2.15
CA TYR A 920 20.19 15.48 -2.83
C TYR A 920 20.69 15.77 -4.26
N GLY A 921 20.07 16.72 -4.98
CA GLY A 921 20.41 17.01 -6.38
C GLY A 921 21.84 17.51 -6.57
N PRO A 922 22.22 18.64 -5.94
CA PRO A 922 23.59 19.16 -5.97
C PRO A 922 24.62 18.18 -5.37
N LEU A 923 24.25 17.37 -4.38
CA LEU A 923 25.13 16.32 -3.86
C LEU A 923 25.46 15.26 -4.92
N VAL A 924 24.46 14.82 -5.70
CA VAL A 924 24.66 13.90 -6.83
C VAL A 924 25.46 14.57 -7.95
N ALA A 925 25.18 15.83 -8.27
CA ALA A 925 25.94 16.56 -9.29
C ALA A 925 27.42 16.73 -8.91
N ARG A 926 27.71 17.01 -7.65
CA ARG A 926 29.10 17.07 -7.13
C ARG A 926 29.79 15.72 -7.22
N HIS A 927 29.10 14.63 -6.90
CA HIS A 927 29.64 13.27 -7.02
C HIS A 927 30.11 12.97 -8.46
N TYR A 928 29.25 13.26 -9.44
CA TYR A 928 29.58 13.04 -10.86
C TYR A 928 30.43 14.13 -11.50
N GLN A 929 30.76 15.19 -10.75
CA GLN A 929 31.40 16.38 -11.30
C GLN A 929 30.63 16.95 -12.51
N ALA A 930 29.30 16.95 -12.41
CA ALA A 930 28.38 17.34 -13.47
C ALA A 930 27.93 18.80 -13.34
N ASN A 931 27.64 19.44 -14.47
CA ASN A 931 26.80 20.63 -14.47
C ASN A 931 25.35 20.20 -14.20
N PHE A 932 24.56 21.08 -13.60
CA PHE A 932 23.17 20.74 -13.34
C PHE A 932 22.25 21.94 -13.40
N GLN A 933 20.98 21.67 -13.71
CA GLN A 933 19.88 22.62 -13.53
C GLN A 933 18.97 22.09 -12.42
N HIS A 934 18.55 22.98 -11.53
CA HIS A 934 17.80 22.63 -10.33
C HIS A 934 16.43 23.32 -10.33
N LEU A 935 15.48 22.69 -11.03
CA LEU A 935 14.14 23.25 -11.28
C LEU A 935 13.18 22.73 -10.21
N ALA A 936 13.15 23.42 -9.07
CA ALA A 936 12.36 23.00 -7.93
C ALA A 936 11.62 24.15 -7.26
N TRP A 937 10.41 23.86 -6.80
CA TRP A 937 9.54 24.85 -6.17
C TRP A 937 8.73 24.24 -5.01
N SER A 938 8.86 24.79 -3.80
CA SER A 938 8.15 24.26 -2.64
C SER A 938 6.64 24.39 -2.78
N GLY A 939 5.94 23.25 -2.77
CA GLY A 939 4.49 23.16 -2.94
C GLY A 939 4.03 22.75 -4.35
N ALA A 940 4.94 22.65 -5.32
CA ALA A 940 4.62 22.19 -6.67
C ALA A 940 4.03 20.76 -6.64
N GLY A 941 2.91 20.57 -7.32
CA GLY A 941 2.25 19.29 -7.55
C GLY A 941 2.27 18.89 -9.02
N LEU A 942 1.85 17.66 -9.31
CA LEU A 942 1.68 17.14 -10.66
C LEU A 942 0.30 17.48 -11.23
N ALA A 943 -0.75 17.11 -10.49
CA ALA A 943 -2.14 17.15 -10.95
C ALA A 943 -2.97 18.21 -10.20
N VAL A 944 -2.71 18.42 -8.91
CA VAL A 944 -3.54 19.31 -8.09
C VAL A 944 -3.11 20.76 -8.26
N TRP A 945 -3.98 21.56 -8.89
CA TRP A 945 -3.80 22.99 -9.07
C TRP A 945 -3.97 23.76 -7.75
N PRO A 946 -3.16 24.79 -7.51
CA PRO A 946 -3.38 25.72 -6.43
C PRO A 946 -4.72 26.46 -6.46
N LYS A 947 -5.48 26.48 -7.56
CA LYS A 947 -6.83 27.06 -7.56
C LYS A 947 -7.76 26.35 -6.54
N GLU A 948 -7.50 25.07 -6.27
CA GLU A 948 -8.18 24.32 -5.20
C GLU A 948 -7.55 24.57 -3.81
N ARG A 949 -6.35 25.17 -3.74
CA ARG A 949 -5.62 25.54 -2.50
C ARG A 949 -5.69 27.04 -2.13
N LEU A 950 -5.99 27.90 -3.11
CA LEU A 950 -6.06 29.36 -3.06
C LEU A 950 -7.28 29.80 -3.91
N PRO A 951 -8.51 29.45 -3.50
CA PRO A 951 -9.72 29.64 -4.31
C PRO A 951 -10.03 31.11 -4.60
N GLU A 952 -9.43 32.01 -3.83
CA GLU A 952 -9.54 33.47 -3.98
C GLU A 952 -8.76 34.02 -5.19
N LEU A 953 -7.82 33.26 -5.76
CA LEU A 953 -6.95 33.73 -6.85
C LEU A 953 -7.48 33.36 -8.24
N GLN A 954 -7.30 34.28 -9.19
CA GLN A 954 -7.54 33.98 -10.61
C GLN A 954 -6.55 32.93 -11.12
N PRO A 955 -6.90 32.11 -12.14
CA PRO A 955 -6.02 31.05 -12.64
C PRO A 955 -4.61 31.52 -12.99
N ALA A 956 -4.46 32.69 -13.64
CA ALA A 956 -3.16 33.28 -13.96
C ALA A 956 -2.32 33.59 -12.71
N GLN A 957 -2.94 34.15 -11.68
CA GLN A 957 -2.30 34.45 -10.40
C GLN A 957 -1.92 33.17 -9.65
N ALA A 958 -2.79 32.15 -9.69
CA ALA A 958 -2.48 30.83 -9.14
C ALA A 958 -1.26 30.18 -9.83
N ARG A 959 -1.07 30.38 -11.14
CA ARG A 959 0.06 29.81 -11.92
C ARG A 959 1.41 30.35 -11.49
N LYS A 960 1.38 31.60 -11.07
CA LYS A 960 2.52 32.36 -10.61
C LYS A 960 2.86 32.03 -9.15
N ALA A 961 1.82 31.89 -8.34
CA ALA A 961 1.89 31.54 -6.93
C ALA A 961 2.49 30.16 -6.62
N SER A 962 2.08 29.15 -7.37
CA SER A 962 2.41 27.76 -7.07
C SER A 962 2.36 26.93 -8.36
N PRO A 963 3.37 27.06 -9.23
CA PRO A 963 3.42 26.33 -10.50
C PRO A 963 3.28 24.82 -10.35
N ARG A 964 2.72 24.19 -11.38
CA ARG A 964 2.83 22.73 -11.54
C ARG A 964 4.23 22.36 -12.03
N MET A 965 4.66 21.14 -11.75
CA MET A 965 6.02 20.70 -12.09
C MET A 965 6.38 20.85 -13.58
N PHE A 966 5.48 20.53 -14.51
CA PHE A 966 5.79 20.70 -15.94
C PHE A 966 5.96 22.16 -16.35
N GLU A 967 5.34 23.11 -15.63
CA GLU A 967 5.51 24.54 -15.89
C GLU A 967 6.90 25.02 -15.49
N LEU A 968 7.61 24.30 -14.61
CA LEU A 968 8.99 24.61 -14.24
C LEU A 968 9.95 24.31 -15.39
N LEU A 969 9.69 23.23 -16.16
CA LEU A 969 10.57 22.74 -17.21
C LEU A 969 10.82 23.79 -18.30
N SER A 970 9.80 24.59 -18.65
CA SER A 970 9.91 25.59 -19.70
C SER A 970 10.46 26.95 -19.25
N ARG A 971 10.52 27.23 -17.95
CA ARG A 971 10.77 28.59 -17.42
C ARG A 971 12.26 28.93 -17.36
N SER A 972 12.67 30.05 -17.95
CA SER A 972 14.00 30.63 -17.71
C SER A 972 14.04 31.30 -16.35
N ASP A 973 13.01 32.07 -16.06
CA ASP A 973 12.77 32.70 -14.77
C ASP A 973 11.71 31.91 -14.01
N ALA A 974 12.05 31.45 -12.81
CA ALA A 974 11.09 30.77 -11.95
C ALA A 974 9.81 31.59 -11.70
N LEU A 975 9.92 32.91 -11.50
CA LEU A 975 8.81 33.79 -11.09
C LEU A 975 7.96 34.32 -12.25
N ASP A 976 8.46 34.23 -13.49
CA ASP A 976 7.72 34.58 -14.69
C ASP A 976 7.17 33.32 -15.41
N PRO A 977 5.85 33.08 -15.38
CA PRO A 977 5.23 31.92 -16.03
C PRO A 977 5.33 31.94 -17.55
N ASP A 978 5.57 33.10 -18.16
CA ASP A 978 5.67 33.26 -19.61
C ASP A 978 7.12 33.21 -20.11
N SER A 979 8.10 33.23 -19.19
CA SER A 979 9.50 33.03 -19.53
C SER A 979 9.72 31.66 -20.19
N ARG A 980 10.57 31.64 -21.21
CA ARG A 980 10.91 30.41 -21.95
C ARG A 980 12.41 30.18 -21.93
N HIS A 981 12.82 28.97 -21.56
CA HIS A 981 14.20 28.50 -21.66
C HIS A 981 14.46 27.87 -23.03
N ASN A 982 15.65 28.12 -23.56
CA ASN A 982 16.10 27.43 -24.76
C ASN A 982 16.70 26.07 -24.37
N ASP A 983 15.84 25.06 -24.20
CA ASP A 983 16.28 23.70 -23.84
C ASP A 983 17.24 23.08 -24.88
N SER A 984 17.21 23.52 -26.14
CA SER A 984 18.16 23.02 -27.15
C SER A 984 19.61 23.42 -26.86
N SER A 985 19.83 24.53 -26.14
CA SER A 985 21.16 25.01 -25.78
C SER A 985 21.81 24.19 -24.66
N TRP A 986 21.02 23.44 -23.90
CA TRP A 986 21.49 22.68 -22.75
C TRP A 986 20.69 21.37 -22.61
N GLN A 987 21.34 20.25 -22.98
CA GLN A 987 20.72 18.93 -22.92
C GLN A 987 21.39 18.09 -21.81
N PRO A 988 20.63 17.62 -20.80
CA PRO A 988 21.12 16.71 -19.78
C PRO A 988 21.23 15.28 -20.32
N GLN A 989 22.18 14.50 -19.79
CA GLN A 989 22.18 13.05 -20.02
C GLN A 989 21.25 12.32 -19.05
N VAL A 990 20.98 12.90 -17.87
CA VAL A 990 20.05 12.32 -16.90
C VAL A 990 19.10 13.40 -16.38
N VAL A 991 17.80 13.10 -16.39
CA VAL A 991 16.73 13.88 -15.76
C VAL A 991 16.24 13.09 -14.56
N VAL A 992 16.29 13.70 -13.38
CA VAL A 992 15.72 13.15 -12.15
C VAL A 992 14.45 13.93 -11.82
N MET A 993 13.33 13.23 -11.85
CA MET A 993 12.01 13.79 -11.53
C MET A 993 11.57 13.25 -10.16
N ALA A 994 11.38 14.12 -9.18
CA ALA A 994 10.90 13.76 -7.85
C ALA A 994 9.71 14.64 -7.46
N GLY A 995 8.51 14.08 -7.62
CA GLY A 995 7.26 14.82 -7.51
C GLY A 995 6.11 13.99 -6.96
N GLY A 996 4.93 14.61 -6.81
CA GLY A 996 3.71 13.96 -6.34
C GLY A 996 3.45 14.15 -4.86
N THR A 997 4.44 14.54 -4.05
CA THR A 997 4.28 14.60 -2.58
C THR A 997 3.25 15.65 -2.15
N ASN A 998 3.13 16.76 -2.90
CA ASN A 998 2.17 17.82 -2.59
C ASN A 998 0.74 17.50 -3.05
N ASP A 999 0.56 16.62 -4.05
CA ASP A 999 -0.76 16.24 -4.57
C ASP A 999 -1.62 15.52 -3.51
N PHE A 1000 -0.99 14.98 -2.47
CA PHE A 1000 -1.65 14.30 -1.35
C PHE A 1000 -1.59 15.10 -0.04
N HIS A 1001 -1.54 16.44 -0.11
CA HIS A 1001 -1.53 17.31 1.06
C HIS A 1001 -2.86 18.07 1.24
N GLU A 1002 -3.49 17.95 2.42
CA GLU A 1002 -4.68 18.74 2.79
C GLU A 1002 -4.27 20.00 3.55
N TRP A 1003 -4.63 21.18 3.04
CA TRP A 1003 -4.59 22.41 3.84
C TRP A 1003 -6.01 22.72 4.33
N THR A 1004 -6.22 22.70 5.66
CA THR A 1004 -7.05 23.72 6.32
C THR A 1004 -6.33 24.20 7.57
N LEU A 1005 -5.78 25.41 7.51
CA LEU A 1005 -5.80 26.32 8.65
C LEU A 1005 -7.11 27.09 8.50
N SER A 1006 -8.09 26.84 9.37
CA SER A 1006 -9.15 27.83 9.59
C SER A 1006 -8.73 28.70 10.76
N ASP A 1007 -8.89 30.02 10.62
CA ASP A 1007 -8.57 31.02 11.65
C ASP A 1007 -9.31 30.81 12.99
N ASP A 1008 -10.30 29.91 13.03
CA ASP A 1008 -11.10 29.59 14.23
C ASP A 1008 -10.76 28.23 14.92
N LYS A 1009 -9.60 27.63 14.63
CA LYS A 1009 -9.06 26.41 15.30
C LYS A 1009 -10.08 25.28 15.56
N LYS A 1010 -10.93 24.94 14.58
CA LYS A 1010 -11.76 23.72 14.61
C LYS A 1010 -11.38 22.80 13.45
N VAL A 1011 -10.84 21.62 13.76
CA VAL A 1011 -10.54 20.58 12.77
C VAL A 1011 -11.86 19.95 12.28
N GLN A 1012 -12.18 20.17 11.00
CA GLN A 1012 -13.18 19.45 10.21
C GLN A 1012 -12.53 18.22 9.55
N PRO A 1013 -13.31 17.19 9.14
CA PRO A 1013 -12.77 16.01 8.47
C PRO A 1013 -12.24 16.33 7.06
N PHE A 1014 -11.32 15.49 6.60
CA PHE A 1014 -10.73 15.42 5.24
C PHE A 1014 -11.62 16.10 4.18
N ARG A 1015 -11.26 17.31 3.74
CA ARG A 1015 -12.15 18.16 2.93
C ARG A 1015 -11.88 18.11 1.42
N ASN A 1016 -10.76 17.54 0.98
CA ASN A 1016 -10.52 17.27 -0.45
C ASN A 1016 -10.15 15.80 -0.61
N ALA A 1017 -10.98 15.02 -1.31
CA ALA A 1017 -10.57 13.69 -1.74
C ALA A 1017 -9.24 13.81 -2.52
N PRO A 1018 -8.30 12.85 -2.39
CA PRO A 1018 -7.12 12.82 -3.26
C PRO A 1018 -7.57 12.86 -4.73
N PRO A 1019 -6.74 13.40 -5.66
CA PRO A 1019 -7.07 13.35 -7.08
C PRO A 1019 -7.32 11.90 -7.47
N THR A 1020 -8.25 11.64 -8.40
CA THR A 1020 -8.45 10.26 -8.87
C THR A 1020 -7.16 9.75 -9.49
N LEU A 1021 -6.91 8.43 -9.39
CA LEU A 1021 -5.71 7.82 -9.95
C LEU A 1021 -5.58 8.14 -11.43
N GLN A 1022 -6.70 8.14 -12.15
CA GLN A 1022 -6.73 8.30 -13.60
C GLN A 1022 -6.37 9.73 -14.01
N LEU A 1023 -6.85 10.73 -13.26
CA LEU A 1023 -6.46 12.12 -13.45
C LEU A 1023 -4.98 12.31 -13.15
N TRP A 1024 -4.52 11.79 -12.02
CA TRP A 1024 -3.13 11.95 -11.60
C TRP A 1024 -2.15 11.28 -12.57
N LEU A 1025 -2.47 10.07 -13.04
CA LEU A 1025 -1.69 9.36 -14.06
C LEU A 1025 -1.67 10.10 -15.39
N ALA A 1026 -2.77 10.72 -15.81
CA ALA A 1026 -2.80 11.50 -17.05
C ALA A 1026 -1.85 12.71 -17.00
N GLU A 1027 -1.81 13.41 -15.86
CA GLU A 1027 -0.91 14.56 -15.63
C GLU A 1027 0.55 14.11 -15.49
N PHE A 1028 0.79 12.97 -14.82
CA PHE A 1028 2.11 12.35 -14.75
C PHE A 1028 2.62 11.96 -16.16
N GLU A 1029 1.79 11.28 -16.96
CA GLU A 1029 2.12 10.89 -18.34
C GLU A 1029 2.31 12.12 -19.25
N ALA A 1030 1.57 13.22 -19.02
CA ALA A 1030 1.79 14.49 -19.71
C ALA A 1030 3.18 15.06 -19.41
N LEU A 1031 3.58 15.14 -18.13
CA LEU A 1031 4.90 15.60 -17.76
C LEU A 1031 6.03 14.73 -18.33
N VAL A 1032 5.86 13.40 -18.33
CA VAL A 1032 6.83 12.50 -18.95
C VAL A 1032 6.94 12.74 -20.45
N ARG A 1033 5.82 12.98 -21.14
CA ARG A 1033 5.83 13.36 -22.56
C ARG A 1033 6.56 14.69 -22.79
N ASP A 1034 6.35 15.68 -21.94
CA ASP A 1034 7.02 16.99 -22.05
C ASP A 1034 8.54 16.85 -21.85
N ILE A 1035 8.97 16.10 -20.83
CA ILE A 1035 10.40 15.79 -20.62
C ILE A 1035 10.98 15.06 -21.83
N ARG A 1036 10.24 14.12 -22.42
CA ARG A 1036 10.71 13.38 -23.60
C ARG A 1036 10.76 14.25 -24.86
N ALA A 1037 9.86 15.23 -24.98
CA ALA A 1037 9.86 16.17 -26.07
C ALA A 1037 11.06 17.14 -25.98
N THR A 1038 11.39 17.63 -24.79
CA THR A 1038 12.51 18.57 -24.58
C THR A 1038 13.87 17.87 -24.48
N HIS A 1039 13.91 16.65 -23.92
CA HIS A 1039 15.12 15.87 -23.64
C HIS A 1039 14.99 14.42 -24.13
N PRO A 1040 14.91 14.18 -25.45
CA PRO A 1040 14.60 12.87 -26.01
C PRO A 1040 15.68 11.80 -25.73
N ALA A 1041 16.94 12.21 -25.57
CA ALA A 1041 18.06 11.29 -25.35
C ALA A 1041 18.36 11.00 -23.87
N ALA A 1042 17.80 11.78 -22.93
CA ALA A 1042 18.17 11.69 -21.54
C ALA A 1042 17.66 10.39 -20.87
N ALA A 1043 18.41 9.85 -19.92
CA ALA A 1043 17.87 8.87 -18.98
C ALA A 1043 16.90 9.58 -18.02
N LEU A 1044 15.64 9.16 -17.96
CA LEU A 1044 14.65 9.70 -17.02
C LEU A 1044 14.59 8.78 -15.81
N VAL A 1045 14.93 9.30 -14.63
CA VAL A 1045 14.79 8.62 -13.35
C VAL A 1045 13.62 9.26 -12.60
N VAL A 1046 12.53 8.52 -12.46
CA VAL A 1046 11.38 8.90 -11.62
C VAL A 1046 11.67 8.43 -10.20
N MET A 1047 11.88 9.36 -9.28
CA MET A 1047 12.26 9.10 -7.90
C MET A 1047 11.08 9.27 -6.95
N THR A 1048 10.87 8.28 -6.09
CA THR A 1048 9.80 8.26 -5.08
C THR A 1048 10.38 8.40 -3.68
N TRP A 1049 9.87 9.37 -2.91
CA TRP A 1049 10.33 9.62 -1.54
C TRP A 1049 9.69 8.64 -0.53
N PRO A 1050 10.42 8.20 0.51
CA PRO A 1050 9.88 7.32 1.54
C PRO A 1050 9.13 8.13 2.62
N LEU A 1051 7.88 8.51 2.34
CA LEU A 1051 7.07 9.35 3.23
C LEU A 1051 6.76 8.70 4.59
N GLU A 1052 6.93 7.38 4.71
CA GLU A 1052 6.80 6.65 5.98
C GLU A 1052 7.79 7.12 7.06
N VAL A 1053 8.95 7.66 6.67
CA VAL A 1053 9.92 8.23 7.62
C VAL A 1053 9.33 9.45 8.33
N GLN A 1054 8.45 10.20 7.65
CA GLN A 1054 7.76 11.33 8.25
C GLN A 1054 6.65 10.89 9.20
N LEU A 1055 6.08 9.69 9.03
CA LEU A 1055 5.10 9.14 9.97
C LEU A 1055 5.71 8.88 11.35
N GLN A 1056 7.02 8.73 11.48
CA GLN A 1056 7.66 8.66 12.80
C GLN A 1056 7.52 9.97 13.60
N LEU A 1057 7.20 11.08 12.92
CA LEU A 1057 6.96 12.40 13.51
C LEU A 1057 5.48 12.64 13.86
N TYR A 1058 4.59 11.64 13.73
CA TYR A 1058 3.14 11.74 13.94
C TYR A 1058 2.71 12.25 15.34
N THR A 1059 3.65 12.34 16.28
CA THR A 1059 3.44 13.04 17.55
C THR A 1059 3.21 14.55 17.37
N ARG A 1060 3.40 15.12 16.16
CA ARG A 1060 3.30 16.56 15.90
C ARG A 1060 2.44 16.87 14.65
N PRO A 1061 1.29 17.53 14.80
CA PRO A 1061 0.25 17.62 13.76
C PRO A 1061 0.49 18.66 12.63
N LEU A 1062 1.66 19.28 12.52
CA LEU A 1062 1.92 20.34 11.52
C LEU A 1062 2.83 19.80 10.38
N HIS A 1063 2.28 19.76 9.17
CA HIS A 1063 2.94 19.46 7.88
C HIS A 1063 3.37 18.01 7.58
N ALA A 1064 3.33 17.09 8.54
CA ALA A 1064 3.54 15.67 8.26
C ALA A 1064 2.36 15.08 7.46
N LYS A 1065 2.65 14.19 6.51
CA LYS A 1065 1.60 13.45 5.78
C LYS A 1065 0.91 12.45 6.69
N THR A 1066 -0.40 12.30 6.52
CA THR A 1066 -1.15 11.28 7.24
C THR A 1066 -0.82 9.88 6.71
N LEU A 1067 -1.15 8.88 7.51
CA LEU A 1067 -1.00 7.48 7.14
C LEU A 1067 -1.79 7.14 5.83
N PRO A 1068 -3.06 7.56 5.65
CA PRO A 1068 -3.76 7.44 4.37
C PRO A 1068 -3.07 8.17 3.20
N GLN A 1069 -2.63 9.41 3.40
CA GLN A 1069 -1.97 10.20 2.34
C GLN A 1069 -0.68 9.53 1.85
N THR A 1070 0.08 8.95 2.78
CA THR A 1070 1.30 8.19 2.48
C THR A 1070 0.97 6.96 1.63
N ALA A 1071 -0.09 6.22 1.97
CA ALA A 1071 -0.52 5.05 1.20
C ALA A 1071 -0.93 5.43 -0.24
N PHE A 1072 -1.74 6.50 -0.41
CA PHE A 1072 -2.15 6.98 -1.73
C PHE A 1072 -0.95 7.40 -2.60
N TYR A 1073 -0.01 8.17 -2.03
CA TYR A 1073 1.20 8.58 -2.76
C TYR A 1073 1.99 7.39 -3.30
N LEU A 1074 2.28 6.40 -2.45
CA LEU A 1074 3.07 5.24 -2.83
C LEU A 1074 2.37 4.38 -3.89
N GLN A 1075 1.06 4.22 -3.77
CA GLN A 1075 0.27 3.51 -4.77
C GLN A 1075 0.28 4.23 -6.12
N TYR A 1076 0.06 5.54 -6.15
CA TYR A 1076 -0.03 6.31 -7.39
C TYR A 1076 1.32 6.30 -8.11
N MET A 1077 2.41 6.38 -7.37
CA MET A 1077 3.76 6.24 -7.91
C MET A 1077 4.03 4.83 -8.45
N ALA A 1078 3.54 3.76 -7.80
CA ALA A 1078 3.63 2.39 -8.33
C ALA A 1078 2.78 2.18 -9.61
N ALA A 1079 1.61 2.82 -9.69
CA ALA A 1079 0.79 2.84 -10.90
C ALA A 1079 1.47 3.63 -12.03
N ALA A 1080 2.14 4.74 -11.72
CA ALA A 1080 2.96 5.46 -12.69
C ALA A 1080 4.11 4.58 -13.23
N ALA A 1081 4.81 3.85 -12.35
CA ALA A 1081 5.85 2.91 -12.75
C ALA A 1081 5.33 1.86 -13.74
N THR A 1082 4.14 1.30 -13.45
CA THR A 1082 3.43 0.39 -14.36
C THR A 1082 3.22 1.02 -15.74
N ARG A 1083 2.66 2.23 -15.79
CA ARG A 1083 2.31 2.90 -17.05
C ARG A 1083 3.54 3.16 -17.90
N LEU A 1084 4.64 3.56 -17.28
CA LEU A 1084 5.91 3.77 -17.98
C LEU A 1084 6.49 2.46 -18.53
N GLN A 1085 6.40 1.38 -17.77
CA GLN A 1085 6.83 0.05 -18.21
C GLN A 1085 5.98 -0.43 -19.40
N GLN A 1086 4.65 -0.25 -19.33
CA GLN A 1086 3.73 -0.62 -20.42
C GLN A 1086 3.96 0.21 -21.68
N ALA A 1087 4.26 1.50 -21.54
CA ALA A 1087 4.61 2.36 -22.65
C ALA A 1087 5.95 2.01 -23.31
N ALA A 1088 6.74 1.10 -22.71
CA ALA A 1088 8.04 0.66 -23.17
C ALA A 1088 8.97 1.84 -23.54
N LEU A 1089 8.91 2.91 -22.74
CA LEU A 1089 9.69 4.12 -23.01
C LEU A 1089 11.18 3.82 -22.82
N PRO A 1090 12.04 4.06 -23.83
CA PRO A 1090 13.47 3.83 -23.69
C PRO A 1090 14.06 4.74 -22.61
N ASN A 1091 15.15 4.29 -22.00
CA ASN A 1091 15.93 5.04 -21.01
C ASN A 1091 15.08 5.68 -19.91
N THR A 1092 14.01 5.00 -19.46
CA THR A 1092 13.11 5.49 -18.42
C THR A 1092 13.09 4.49 -17.26
N PHE A 1093 13.29 5.01 -16.06
CA PHE A 1093 13.62 4.24 -14.87
C PHE A 1093 12.81 4.73 -13.67
N PHE A 1094 12.48 3.81 -12.76
CA PHE A 1094 11.78 4.13 -11.52
C PHE A 1094 12.61 3.72 -10.30
N LEU A 1095 12.81 4.66 -9.37
CA LEU A 1095 13.58 4.48 -8.14
C LEU A 1095 12.71 4.79 -6.92
N GLN A 1096 12.41 3.76 -6.11
CA GLN A 1096 11.88 3.94 -4.76
C GLN A 1096 13.04 4.05 -3.78
N LEU A 1097 13.11 5.15 -3.02
CA LEU A 1097 14.10 5.30 -1.95
C LEU A 1097 13.74 4.40 -0.75
N ASP A 1098 14.76 3.84 -0.12
CA ASP A 1098 14.67 3.13 1.15
C ASP A 1098 14.72 4.12 2.32
N GLY A 1099 13.61 4.17 3.07
CA GLY A 1099 13.45 5.02 4.26
C GLY A 1099 14.21 4.53 5.49
N ALA A 1100 14.59 3.25 5.58
CA ALA A 1100 15.29 2.70 6.75
C ALA A 1100 16.67 3.37 6.98
N ALA A 1101 17.28 3.85 5.89
CA ALA A 1101 18.54 4.59 5.93
C ALA A 1101 18.38 6.08 6.29
N MET A 1102 17.16 6.57 6.53
CA MET A 1102 16.87 7.98 6.83
C MET A 1102 16.41 8.12 8.30
N ASN A 1103 16.99 9.07 9.03
CA ASN A 1103 16.57 9.39 10.39
C ASN A 1103 15.61 10.58 10.38
N GLY A 1104 14.34 10.36 10.73
CA GLY A 1104 13.30 11.40 10.72
C GLY A 1104 13.36 12.40 11.87
N SER A 1105 14.19 12.19 12.90
CA SER A 1105 14.07 12.91 14.19
C SER A 1105 14.38 14.42 14.16
N ALA A 1106 15.04 14.94 13.11
CA ALA A 1106 15.52 16.32 13.03
C ALA A 1106 14.81 17.21 11.99
N PHE A 1107 13.67 16.77 11.46
CA PHE A 1107 13.03 17.46 10.33
C PHE A 1107 12.40 18.81 10.73
N CYS A 1108 12.64 19.84 9.91
CA CYS A 1108 12.05 21.18 10.02
C CYS A 1108 10.72 21.19 9.23
N LEU A 1109 9.57 21.43 9.89
CA LEU A 1109 8.23 21.22 9.31
C LEU A 1109 8.07 19.90 8.55
N ALA A 1110 8.59 18.79 9.10
CA ALA A 1110 8.57 17.46 8.48
C ALA A 1110 9.28 17.34 7.12
N HIS A 1111 10.15 18.29 6.75
CA HIS A 1111 11.00 18.18 5.57
C HIS A 1111 12.32 17.48 5.88
N PRO A 1112 12.90 16.71 4.92
CA PRO A 1112 14.17 16.01 5.11
C PRO A 1112 15.29 16.95 5.54
N ASP A 1113 16.07 16.52 6.53
CA ASP A 1113 17.30 17.22 6.93
C ASP A 1113 18.46 16.91 5.97
N ALA A 1114 19.60 17.57 6.19
CA ALA A 1114 20.81 17.36 5.38
C ALA A 1114 21.28 15.88 5.40
N ALA A 1115 21.11 15.16 6.51
CA ALA A 1115 21.51 13.76 6.62
C ALA A 1115 20.63 12.84 5.75
N ALA A 1116 19.31 13.07 5.75
CA ALA A 1116 18.36 12.38 4.88
C ALA A 1116 18.63 12.69 3.40
N HIS A 1117 18.96 13.94 3.04
CA HIS A 1117 19.38 14.28 1.68
C HIS A 1117 20.67 13.57 1.26
N ALA A 1118 21.66 13.46 2.14
CA ALA A 1118 22.88 12.70 1.87
C ALA A 1118 22.59 11.20 1.69
N ALA A 1119 21.65 10.63 2.46
CA ALA A 1119 21.22 9.25 2.29
C ALA A 1119 20.52 9.03 0.95
N ALA A 1120 19.60 9.93 0.56
CA ALA A 1120 18.93 9.90 -0.75
C ALA A 1120 19.95 10.02 -1.90
N ALA A 1121 20.92 10.93 -1.80
CA ALA A 1121 21.97 11.09 -2.80
C ALA A 1121 22.79 9.81 -3.00
N ARG A 1122 23.19 9.12 -1.92
CA ARG A 1122 23.92 7.84 -2.01
C ARG A 1122 23.11 6.75 -2.70
N GLN A 1123 21.80 6.69 -2.44
CA GLN A 1123 20.92 5.72 -3.10
C GLN A 1123 20.77 6.02 -4.59
N LEU A 1124 20.58 7.29 -4.95
CA LEU A 1124 20.46 7.72 -6.35
C LEU A 1124 21.78 7.55 -7.13
N VAL A 1125 22.94 7.78 -6.52
CA VAL A 1125 24.24 7.49 -7.14
C VAL A 1125 24.35 6.02 -7.49
N ARG A 1126 24.16 5.11 -6.51
CA ARG A 1126 24.20 3.66 -6.76
C ARG A 1126 23.24 3.21 -7.85
N PHE A 1127 22.06 3.85 -7.90
CA PHE A 1127 21.08 3.58 -8.94
C PHE A 1127 21.58 4.00 -10.33
N ILE A 1128 22.08 5.23 -10.47
CA ILE A 1128 22.61 5.76 -11.74
C ILE A 1128 23.82 4.94 -12.21
N ASP A 1129 24.72 4.53 -11.30
CA ASP A 1129 25.87 3.68 -11.62
C ASP A 1129 25.45 2.36 -12.29
N GLY A 1130 24.37 1.74 -11.81
CA GLY A 1130 23.85 0.49 -12.36
C GLY A 1130 22.96 0.66 -13.59
N ALA A 1131 22.11 1.69 -13.60
CA ALA A 1131 21.07 1.87 -14.61
C ALA A 1131 21.54 2.69 -15.83
N VAL A 1132 22.54 3.56 -15.66
CA VAL A 1132 23.06 4.46 -16.70
C VAL A 1132 24.59 4.39 -16.75
N PRO A 1133 25.18 3.21 -17.00
CA PRO A 1133 26.62 2.99 -16.87
C PRO A 1133 27.46 3.87 -17.81
N ALA A 1134 26.92 4.26 -18.97
CA ALA A 1134 27.60 5.17 -19.91
C ALA A 1134 27.73 6.61 -19.38
N PHE A 1135 26.86 7.01 -18.45
CA PHE A 1135 26.98 8.31 -17.78
C PHE A 1135 27.91 8.24 -16.57
N ALA A 1136 27.89 7.10 -15.86
CA ALA A 1136 28.70 6.87 -14.66
C ALA A 1136 30.19 6.68 -14.98
N ALA A 1137 30.49 5.99 -16.08
CA ALA A 1137 31.84 5.90 -16.66
C ALA A 1137 32.37 7.30 -17.03
#